data_AF-A0A7C5D5X3-F1
#
_entry.id   AF-A0A7C5D5X3-F1
#
_cell.length_a   1.000
_cell.length_b   1.000
_cell.length_c   1.000
_cell.angle_alpha   90.00
_cell.angle_beta   90.00
_cell.angle_gamma   90.00
#
_symmetry.space_group_name_H-M   'P 1'
#
loop_
_entity.id
_entity.type
_entity.pdbx_description
1 polymer ?
#
loop_
_entity_poly.entity_id
_entity_poly.type
_entity_poly.pdbx_seq_one_letter_code
_entity_poly.pdbx_strand_id
1 'polypeptide(L)'
;MQHFGIRLIKKISWNVLATSILVTSSLFGIVPVKIMPLGDSITYENYRNPADSKPDADRSAYRNDLDYLLTDNNYTFDFVGSHATGANVVPSFDIDHEAINGETAAGVASNVYNYLSMNPADIVLLHIGTNSSESDNSPDDVEFILNEIDRYEATNSKHIKVLLARIIGCREDWIAPTGVTQVCTPNFNAHINTFNNNVETMVNNRIAAKNDDIVIVNMHDDAGFNYNATDMIDDLHPNDAGYTKMATTWYNTLTGVIPTHQWNFEEVNASTYVDSYRAGNDAQCTPPGCPVDIEGVTGNAKVFDGIDDNISIVHNASYDWNETESFSVEFWINPYYETDLEVAIGHYNQGASSWWIGRNANRIQLAYGSNGITSVSTLNTSGKRWSHVAVVRNMEDQTLKLYINGEEDSNLSIISPTFYAGNNPINIGFFNNGFNLHGALDQVTIYNGILSKDQIKLHYDRGNKGSTYIQHNWKLEEATAAAKYIDEWNPSSNAVSTPNASHSPTQISGKIGYAQDFDGTGNDRLKVVDDDSFDWASDNNFTIELWARPSTVGNEMVILGRRGLAHPTLPSYNMAWYIGIEADGKPIMFFRGKEPNNNNPYVAIKGSTPLNPYSWYHFSVVRDAGHTLSFYIDGTLVGSALDTTGDIVASTAMTMGFMVDKDGNIYDFYDGALDDIAIFGAALSPADIKNHYNKGKAGLAYDQDDVTLPTLTLNGDSAVTIERTTPYVDAGATATDDVDGDITSEIVVNNPVDENTVGTYTITYNVVDVAGNAAPEVNRTITVIDTISPTISEVVPVVTPTSDTTPNYVFYSDEEGNITYGGGCSSTTTTAVVGDNNITFNTLADDTYSDCNITVTDAQGLVSNTLNITPFVIDIQPAILAEITPVSTPTADTTPSYTFSSSEAGTIAYVGDCTSSTTTAVAGNNTITFDTLNTGVHNNCILRVTDAASNEYTELNISTFVVDDVAPVITRTGDATINLLVNQTYIEAGATCTDNYDAACNVTIGGDTVDTSAVGDFVITYNTTDTAGNAATTVTRNIHIAAGASPIITVHGDNPLTVEVNTPFIDPGVSASDLEDGTNLTITSDVFSSIHTDTLGTQTVTYTATDSQDNITEANRTVNVVDT
;
A
#
# COMPACT_ATOMS: atom_id res chain seq x y z
N MET A 1 18.22 -60.17 -17.51
CA MET A 1 17.17 -59.17 -17.76
C MET A 1 16.12 -59.26 -16.66
N GLN A 2 15.98 -58.16 -15.90
CA GLN A 2 14.78 -57.62 -15.22
C GLN A 2 14.01 -58.53 -14.23
N HIS A 3 13.46 -58.09 -13.10
CA HIS A 3 13.32 -56.78 -12.48
C HIS A 3 13.23 -56.95 -10.95
N PHE A 4 13.65 -55.89 -10.24
CA PHE A 4 13.63 -55.72 -8.79
C PHE A 4 12.24 -55.31 -8.30
N GLY A 5 11.94 -55.62 -7.03
CA GLY A 5 10.81 -55.03 -6.32
C GLY A 5 10.63 -55.54 -4.88
N ILE A 6 10.95 -54.64 -3.93
CA ILE A 6 10.27 -54.39 -2.64
C ILE A 6 10.86 -55.01 -1.34
N ARG A 7 11.36 -54.06 -0.51
CA ARG A 7 11.38 -53.89 0.96
C ARG A 7 11.84 -55.02 1.89
N LEU A 8 12.77 -54.69 2.79
CA LEU A 8 12.62 -55.01 4.22
C LEU A 8 13.47 -54.10 5.13
N ILE A 9 12.82 -53.51 6.13
CA ILE A 9 13.39 -52.85 7.31
C ILE A 9 13.97 -53.90 8.25
N LYS A 10 15.15 -53.67 8.88
CA LYS A 10 15.52 -54.29 10.17
C LYS A 10 16.66 -53.56 10.91
N LYS A 11 16.35 -53.14 12.14
CA LYS A 11 17.27 -52.85 13.26
C LYS A 11 18.10 -54.08 13.64
N ILE A 12 19.41 -53.94 13.90
CA ILE A 12 20.25 -54.81 14.77
C ILE A 12 21.41 -53.94 15.34
N SER A 13 21.41 -53.57 16.63
CA SER A 13 22.09 -54.17 17.82
C SER A 13 23.61 -53.99 17.91
N TRP A 14 24.04 -53.31 18.98
CA TRP A 14 25.40 -53.30 19.53
C TRP A 14 25.78 -54.67 20.12
N ASN A 15 27.00 -55.15 19.85
CA ASN A 15 27.86 -55.86 20.83
C ASN A 15 29.29 -56.08 20.30
N VAL A 16 30.22 -55.47 21.03
CA VAL A 16 31.64 -55.76 21.31
C VAL A 16 32.35 -56.88 20.53
N LEU A 17 33.39 -56.50 19.79
CA LEU A 17 34.59 -57.31 19.56
C LEU A 17 35.82 -56.40 19.70
N ALA A 18 36.50 -56.55 20.83
CA ALA A 18 37.82 -55.97 21.07
C ALA A 18 38.85 -56.71 20.20
N THR A 19 39.39 -56.03 19.20
CA THR A 19 40.59 -56.44 18.46
C THR A 19 41.49 -55.24 18.30
N SER A 20 42.61 -55.27 19.02
CA SER A 20 43.89 -54.62 18.71
C SER A 20 43.78 -53.25 18.02
N ILE A 21 43.82 -52.20 18.83
CA ILE A 21 44.15 -50.84 18.40
C ILE A 21 45.60 -50.87 17.88
N LEU A 22 45.75 -51.11 16.58
CA LEU A 22 46.80 -50.49 15.80
C LEU A 22 46.26 -49.09 15.49
N VAL A 23 46.78 -48.08 16.20
CA VAL A 23 46.67 -46.69 15.74
C VAL A 23 47.49 -46.61 14.46
N THR A 24 46.91 -47.00 13.33
CA THR A 24 47.31 -46.41 12.07
C THR A 24 46.78 -44.99 12.12
N SER A 25 47.69 -44.02 12.18
CA SER A 25 47.45 -42.62 11.84
C SER A 25 46.49 -42.53 10.65
N SER A 26 45.21 -42.30 10.92
CA SER A 26 44.22 -42.06 9.89
C SER A 26 44.38 -40.62 9.42
N LEU A 27 44.98 -40.48 8.24
CA LEU A 27 44.71 -39.44 7.24
C LEU A 27 44.21 -38.09 7.80
N PHE A 28 45.13 -37.22 8.21
CA PHE A 28 44.93 -35.77 8.07
C PHE A 28 45.14 -35.44 6.57
N GLY A 29 44.16 -35.82 5.74
CA GLY A 29 44.13 -35.42 4.34
C GLY A 29 43.66 -33.97 4.22
N ILE A 30 44.11 -33.28 3.17
CA ILE A 30 43.61 -31.95 2.80
C ILE A 30 42.09 -32.03 2.68
N VAL A 31 41.37 -31.19 3.43
CA VAL A 31 39.92 -31.10 3.35
C VAL A 31 39.59 -30.09 2.26
N PRO A 32 38.96 -30.49 1.14
CA PRO A 32 38.60 -29.56 0.08
C PRO A 32 37.60 -28.52 0.58
N VAL A 33 37.76 -27.27 0.14
CA VAL A 33 36.76 -26.20 0.35
C VAL A 33 35.51 -26.57 -0.43
N LYS A 34 34.38 -26.71 0.26
CA LYS A 34 33.10 -27.04 -0.34
C LYS A 34 32.47 -25.78 -0.92
N ILE A 35 32.30 -25.72 -2.22
CA ILE A 35 31.74 -24.57 -2.92
C ILE A 35 30.39 -24.98 -3.50
N MET A 36 29.31 -24.25 -3.21
CA MET A 36 27.99 -24.50 -3.77
C MET A 36 27.67 -23.47 -4.85
N PRO A 37 27.71 -23.86 -6.15
CA PRO A 37 27.13 -23.05 -7.22
C PRO A 37 25.60 -23.05 -7.09
N LEU A 38 25.04 -21.97 -6.53
CA LEU A 38 23.61 -21.78 -6.29
C LEU A 38 23.04 -20.75 -7.28
N GLY A 39 21.96 -21.11 -7.97
CA GLY A 39 21.32 -20.16 -8.90
C GLY A 39 20.21 -20.74 -9.74
N ASP A 40 19.90 -20.06 -10.85
CA ASP A 40 18.82 -20.39 -11.77
C ASP A 40 19.32 -21.05 -13.07
N SER A 41 18.67 -20.78 -14.21
CA SER A 41 18.98 -21.36 -15.51
C SER A 41 20.34 -20.96 -16.08
N ILE A 42 20.91 -19.81 -15.67
CA ILE A 42 22.28 -19.43 -16.08
C ILE A 42 23.30 -20.32 -15.38
N THR A 43 23.10 -20.59 -14.09
CA THR A 43 23.91 -21.57 -13.37
C THR A 43 23.66 -22.97 -13.94
N TYR A 44 22.43 -23.34 -14.32
CA TYR A 44 22.14 -24.66 -14.90
C TYR A 44 22.66 -24.87 -16.33
N GLU A 45 22.90 -23.78 -17.07
CA GLU A 45 23.11 -23.77 -18.53
C GLU A 45 21.88 -24.21 -19.35
N ASN A 46 20.65 -23.82 -18.96
CA ASN A 46 19.45 -24.20 -19.71
C ASN A 46 18.90 -23.06 -20.59
N TYR A 47 19.03 -23.19 -21.91
CA TYR A 47 18.66 -22.11 -22.84
C TYR A 47 17.15 -22.03 -23.07
N ARG A 48 16.69 -20.85 -23.50
CA ARG A 48 15.27 -20.59 -23.83
C ARG A 48 14.94 -20.91 -25.29
N ASN A 49 15.96 -21.17 -26.10
CA ASN A 49 15.79 -21.59 -27.48
C ASN A 49 15.19 -23.01 -27.54
N PRO A 50 14.01 -23.23 -28.17
CA PRO A 50 13.40 -24.56 -28.29
C PRO A 50 14.22 -25.55 -29.13
N ALA A 51 15.21 -25.04 -29.87
CA ALA A 51 16.18 -25.86 -30.57
C ALA A 51 17.32 -26.38 -29.66
N ASP A 52 17.37 -25.95 -28.39
CA ASP A 52 18.30 -26.48 -27.41
C ASP A 52 17.91 -27.93 -27.06
N SER A 53 18.64 -28.87 -27.65
CA SER A 53 18.54 -30.29 -27.37
C SER A 53 19.70 -30.79 -26.50
N LYS A 54 20.44 -29.89 -25.84
CA LYS A 54 21.61 -30.25 -25.03
C LYS A 54 21.14 -31.10 -23.83
N PRO A 55 21.53 -32.37 -23.71
CA PRO A 55 21.18 -33.19 -22.55
C PRO A 55 21.94 -32.69 -21.31
N ASP A 56 21.42 -32.97 -20.10
CA ASP A 56 22.08 -32.59 -18.84
C ASP A 56 23.52 -33.09 -18.75
N ALA A 57 23.82 -34.24 -19.36
CA ALA A 57 25.18 -34.78 -19.42
C ALA A 57 26.17 -33.88 -20.18
N ASP A 58 25.72 -32.94 -21.01
CA ASP A 58 26.61 -32.04 -21.75
C ASP A 58 26.65 -30.63 -21.15
N ARG A 59 25.80 -30.31 -20.16
CA ARG A 59 25.64 -28.96 -19.57
C ARG A 59 26.69 -28.67 -18.48
N SER A 60 27.55 -27.68 -18.70
CA SER A 60 28.66 -27.29 -17.81
C SER A 60 28.58 -25.88 -17.26
N ALA A 61 27.86 -24.95 -17.91
CA ALA A 61 27.86 -23.52 -17.57
C ALA A 61 29.29 -22.96 -17.36
N TYR A 62 29.43 -21.98 -16.46
CA TYR A 62 30.73 -21.45 -16.01
C TYR A 62 31.52 -22.43 -15.12
N ARG A 63 30.90 -23.50 -14.58
CA ARG A 63 31.53 -24.38 -13.58
C ARG A 63 32.75 -25.10 -14.13
N ASN A 64 32.71 -25.54 -15.39
CA ASN A 64 33.83 -26.24 -16.02
C ASN A 64 35.09 -25.37 -16.11
N ASP A 65 34.96 -24.15 -16.63
CA ASP A 65 36.11 -23.23 -16.71
C ASP A 65 36.58 -22.82 -15.31
N LEU A 66 35.67 -22.68 -14.33
CA LEU A 66 36.02 -22.37 -12.95
C LEU A 66 36.78 -23.51 -12.27
N ASP A 67 36.36 -24.76 -12.48
CA ASP A 67 37.04 -25.97 -12.00
C ASP A 67 38.48 -26.02 -12.52
N TYR A 68 38.70 -25.79 -13.82
CA TYR A 68 40.05 -25.74 -14.39
C TYR A 68 40.89 -24.60 -13.84
N LEU A 69 40.32 -23.40 -13.69
CA LEU A 69 41.05 -22.28 -13.11
C LEU A 69 41.50 -22.58 -11.66
N LEU A 70 40.67 -23.26 -10.86
CA LEU A 70 41.00 -23.65 -9.50
C LEU A 70 42.03 -24.81 -9.48
N THR A 71 41.81 -25.87 -10.25
CA THR A 71 42.67 -27.05 -10.30
C THR A 71 44.05 -26.75 -10.89
N ASP A 72 44.13 -25.99 -12.00
CA ASP A 72 45.40 -25.58 -12.62
C ASP A 72 46.25 -24.71 -11.69
N ASN A 73 45.62 -24.08 -10.69
CA ASN A 73 46.27 -23.28 -9.65
C ASN A 73 46.43 -24.01 -8.30
N ASN A 74 46.23 -25.33 -8.28
CA ASN A 74 46.40 -26.24 -7.14
C ASN A 74 45.50 -25.95 -5.92
N TYR A 75 44.33 -25.36 -6.12
CA TYR A 75 43.33 -25.28 -5.06
C TYR A 75 42.69 -26.66 -4.84
N THR A 76 42.46 -27.00 -3.57
CA THR A 76 41.71 -28.21 -3.21
C THR A 76 40.28 -27.81 -2.85
N PHE A 77 39.32 -28.17 -3.70
CA PHE A 77 37.91 -27.81 -3.57
C PHE A 77 37.01 -28.97 -3.99
N ASP A 78 35.72 -28.85 -3.67
CA ASP A 78 34.65 -29.81 -3.95
C ASP A 78 33.41 -28.98 -4.29
N PHE A 79 32.88 -29.06 -5.50
CA PHE A 79 31.57 -28.48 -5.76
C PHE A 79 30.51 -29.35 -5.09
N VAL A 80 29.52 -28.70 -4.45
CA VAL A 80 28.47 -29.40 -3.72
C VAL A 80 27.08 -28.93 -4.14
N GLY A 81 26.13 -29.84 -4.11
CA GLY A 81 24.72 -29.57 -4.36
C GLY A 81 23.97 -30.83 -4.73
N SER A 82 22.64 -30.72 -4.82
CA SER A 82 21.77 -31.87 -5.06
C SER A 82 21.67 -32.27 -6.54
N HIS A 83 22.16 -31.41 -7.44
CA HIS A 83 22.16 -31.62 -8.89
C HIS A 83 23.57 -31.88 -9.43
N ALA A 84 23.64 -32.59 -10.57
CA ALA A 84 24.90 -32.89 -11.25
C ALA A 84 24.70 -32.85 -12.77
N THR A 85 25.38 -31.95 -13.48
CA THR A 85 25.31 -31.81 -14.94
C THR A 85 26.69 -31.70 -15.58
N GLY A 86 26.86 -32.24 -16.80
CA GLY A 86 28.13 -32.15 -17.55
C GLY A 86 28.97 -33.42 -17.58
N ALA A 87 28.40 -34.58 -17.23
CA ALA A 87 29.10 -35.87 -17.16
C ALA A 87 29.82 -36.34 -18.46
N ASN A 88 29.48 -35.78 -19.63
CA ASN A 88 30.13 -36.07 -20.92
C ASN A 88 31.20 -35.03 -21.31
N VAL A 89 31.36 -33.95 -20.55
CA VAL A 89 32.34 -32.90 -20.82
C VAL A 89 33.75 -33.46 -20.58
N VAL A 90 34.66 -33.16 -21.51
CA VAL A 90 36.04 -33.66 -21.49
C VAL A 90 37.03 -32.50 -21.71
N PRO A 91 38.07 -32.33 -20.86
CA PRO A 91 38.35 -33.10 -19.63
C PRO A 91 37.20 -33.12 -18.61
N SER A 92 37.13 -34.14 -17.76
CA SER A 92 36.11 -34.17 -16.70
C SER A 92 36.41 -33.06 -15.68
N PHE A 93 35.36 -32.45 -15.16
CA PHE A 93 35.39 -31.44 -14.10
C PHE A 93 34.42 -31.85 -12.98
N ASP A 94 34.42 -31.17 -11.85
CA ASP A 94 33.42 -31.39 -10.80
C ASP A 94 32.02 -30.90 -11.25
N ILE A 95 31.06 -31.83 -11.32
CA ILE A 95 29.76 -31.60 -11.95
C ILE A 95 28.66 -31.20 -10.97
N ASP A 96 28.93 -31.20 -9.66
CA ASP A 96 27.92 -30.99 -8.63
C ASP A 96 27.53 -29.50 -8.50
N HIS A 97 26.24 -29.22 -8.26
CA HIS A 97 25.72 -27.86 -8.08
C HIS A 97 24.30 -27.83 -7.50
N GLU A 98 23.82 -26.65 -7.11
CA GLU A 98 22.46 -26.40 -6.64
C GLU A 98 21.78 -25.35 -7.54
N ALA A 99 21.65 -25.68 -8.83
CA ALA A 99 21.02 -24.79 -9.80
C ALA A 99 19.61 -25.28 -10.11
N ILE A 100 18.62 -24.41 -9.98
CA ILE A 100 17.21 -24.75 -10.18
C ILE A 100 16.72 -24.10 -11.47
N ASN A 101 16.59 -24.91 -12.51
CA ASN A 101 16.22 -24.45 -13.84
C ASN A 101 14.82 -23.82 -13.87
N GLY A 102 14.74 -22.57 -14.33
CA GLY A 102 13.48 -21.84 -14.53
C GLY A 102 12.82 -21.32 -13.25
N GLU A 103 13.50 -21.41 -12.10
CA GLU A 103 12.99 -20.88 -10.84
C GLU A 103 13.30 -19.38 -10.65
N THR A 104 12.45 -18.75 -9.86
CA THR A 104 12.60 -17.39 -9.33
C THR A 104 13.48 -17.40 -8.07
N ALA A 105 13.96 -16.22 -7.66
CA ALA A 105 14.69 -16.09 -6.40
C ALA A 105 13.84 -16.55 -5.19
N ALA A 106 12.54 -16.17 -5.12
CA ALA A 106 11.60 -16.63 -4.10
C ALA A 106 11.50 -18.17 -3.99
N GLY A 107 11.43 -18.86 -5.13
CA GLY A 107 11.28 -20.30 -5.17
C GLY A 107 12.54 -21.04 -4.71
N VAL A 108 13.72 -20.54 -5.09
CA VAL A 108 15.01 -21.04 -4.57
C VAL A 108 15.10 -20.80 -3.06
N ALA A 109 14.76 -19.60 -2.60
CA ALA A 109 14.87 -19.17 -1.21
C ALA A 109 14.18 -20.14 -0.23
N SER A 110 13.01 -20.64 -0.60
CA SER A 110 12.19 -21.54 0.24
C SER A 110 12.88 -22.86 0.63
N ASN A 111 14.02 -23.22 0.00
CA ASN A 111 14.69 -24.50 0.21
C ASN A 111 16.19 -24.39 0.53
N VAL A 112 16.78 -23.19 0.57
CA VAL A 112 18.24 -22.99 0.72
C VAL A 112 18.80 -23.69 1.96
N TYR A 113 18.12 -23.57 3.10
CA TYR A 113 18.54 -24.26 4.32
C TYR A 113 18.57 -25.79 4.15
N ASN A 114 17.60 -26.37 3.45
CA ASN A 114 17.56 -27.81 3.19
C ASN A 114 18.69 -28.23 2.25
N TYR A 115 18.99 -27.42 1.23
CA TYR A 115 20.11 -27.64 0.32
C TYR A 115 21.43 -27.68 1.09
N LEU A 116 21.68 -26.69 1.95
CA LEU A 116 22.87 -26.65 2.81
C LEU A 116 22.89 -27.79 3.85
N SER A 117 21.74 -28.20 4.38
CA SER A 117 21.66 -29.33 5.30
C SER A 117 22.00 -30.67 4.66
N MET A 118 21.64 -30.87 3.39
CA MET A 118 21.96 -32.09 2.65
C MET A 118 23.37 -32.05 2.05
N ASN A 119 23.79 -30.88 1.59
CA ASN A 119 25.06 -30.64 0.91
C ASN A 119 25.79 -29.45 1.56
N PRO A 120 26.39 -29.62 2.75
CA PRO A 120 27.02 -28.52 3.48
C PRO A 120 28.13 -27.85 2.67
N ALA A 121 27.99 -26.56 2.38
CA ALA A 121 29.01 -25.75 1.73
C ALA A 121 29.89 -25.03 2.76
N ASP A 122 31.03 -24.51 2.34
CA ASP A 122 31.85 -23.51 3.05
C ASP A 122 31.73 -22.15 2.33
N ILE A 123 31.48 -22.18 1.01
CA ILE A 123 31.25 -21.00 0.18
C ILE A 123 30.01 -21.22 -0.70
N VAL A 124 29.15 -20.22 -0.83
CA VAL A 124 28.03 -20.21 -1.80
C VAL A 124 28.34 -19.19 -2.89
N LEU A 125 28.32 -19.63 -4.16
CA LEU A 125 28.34 -18.76 -5.33
C LEU A 125 26.89 -18.50 -5.75
N LEU A 126 26.38 -17.29 -5.50
CA LEU A 126 24.98 -16.97 -5.71
C LEU A 126 24.81 -16.09 -6.95
N HIS A 127 24.24 -16.67 -8.02
CA HIS A 127 23.78 -15.93 -9.20
C HIS A 127 22.29 -16.19 -9.42
N ILE A 128 21.45 -15.25 -8.97
CA ILE A 128 19.99 -15.42 -8.93
C ILE A 128 19.27 -14.10 -9.18
N GLY A 129 18.09 -14.16 -9.80
CA GLY A 129 17.22 -13.00 -10.03
C GLY A 129 16.95 -12.70 -11.50
N THR A 130 17.53 -13.46 -12.44
CA THR A 130 17.31 -13.23 -13.88
C THR A 130 15.91 -13.63 -14.37
N ASN A 131 15.17 -14.37 -13.54
CA ASN A 131 13.79 -14.80 -13.79
C ASN A 131 12.73 -13.89 -13.13
N SER A 132 13.13 -12.76 -12.53
CA SER A 132 12.20 -11.81 -11.89
C SER A 132 11.39 -11.01 -12.92
N SER A 133 10.23 -10.50 -12.49
CA SER A 133 9.34 -9.67 -13.31
C SER A 133 9.99 -8.33 -13.64
N GLU A 134 9.79 -7.78 -14.85
CA GLU A 134 10.36 -6.45 -15.24
C GLU A 134 9.92 -5.29 -14.31
N SER A 135 8.88 -5.50 -13.49
CA SER A 135 8.37 -4.53 -12.51
C SER A 135 8.95 -4.69 -11.10
N ASP A 136 9.60 -5.82 -10.81
CA ASP A 136 10.05 -6.17 -9.47
C ASP A 136 11.55 -5.87 -9.30
N ASN A 137 11.86 -4.64 -8.91
CA ASN A 137 13.24 -4.26 -8.62
C ASN A 137 13.68 -4.63 -7.19
N SER A 138 12.87 -5.37 -6.43
CA SER A 138 13.14 -5.61 -5.01
C SER A 138 14.25 -6.65 -4.81
N PRO A 139 15.18 -6.46 -3.86
CA PRO A 139 16.15 -7.47 -3.49
C PRO A 139 15.61 -8.48 -2.45
N ASP A 140 14.33 -8.36 -2.03
CA ASP A 140 13.76 -9.10 -0.89
C ASP A 140 13.91 -10.62 -1.00
N ASP A 141 13.73 -11.19 -2.19
CA ASP A 141 13.89 -12.63 -2.40
C ASP A 141 15.35 -13.08 -2.23
N VAL A 142 16.29 -12.25 -2.68
CA VAL A 142 17.73 -12.49 -2.47
C VAL A 142 18.06 -12.34 -0.98
N GLU A 143 17.48 -11.36 -0.31
CA GLU A 143 17.62 -11.20 1.14
C GLU A 143 17.04 -12.40 1.89
N PHE A 144 15.94 -12.99 1.41
CA PHE A 144 15.38 -14.21 1.99
C PHE A 144 16.29 -15.43 1.81
N ILE A 145 16.95 -15.57 0.65
CA ILE A 145 18.02 -16.56 0.47
C ILE A 145 19.13 -16.37 1.52
N LEU A 146 19.60 -15.14 1.70
CA LEU A 146 20.66 -14.84 2.67
C LEU A 146 20.20 -15.13 4.10
N ASN A 147 18.96 -14.80 4.47
CA ASN A 147 18.39 -15.15 5.79
C ASN A 147 18.32 -16.67 6.03
N GLU A 148 18.06 -17.47 5.00
CA GLU A 148 18.09 -18.94 5.13
C GLU A 148 19.51 -19.50 5.26
N ILE A 149 20.52 -18.81 4.69
CA ILE A 149 21.94 -19.08 4.95
C ILE A 149 22.27 -18.72 6.40
N ASP A 150 21.92 -17.51 6.89
CA ASP A 150 22.09 -17.11 8.31
C ASP A 150 21.50 -18.16 9.25
N ARG A 151 20.28 -18.63 8.94
CA ARG A 151 19.58 -19.66 9.72
C ARG A 151 20.38 -20.96 9.76
N TYR A 152 20.94 -21.37 8.62
CA TYR A 152 21.78 -22.55 8.53
C TYR A 152 23.07 -22.40 9.35
N GLU A 153 23.73 -21.25 9.27
CA GLU A 153 24.95 -20.95 10.02
C GLU A 153 24.70 -21.00 11.54
N ALA A 154 23.62 -20.35 11.98
CA ALA A 154 23.22 -20.33 13.38
C ALA A 154 22.89 -21.74 13.90
N THR A 155 22.15 -22.54 13.13
CA THR A 155 21.72 -23.88 13.58
C THR A 155 22.87 -24.89 13.64
N ASN A 156 23.84 -24.78 12.72
CA ASN A 156 24.87 -25.81 12.55
C ASN A 156 26.25 -25.38 13.06
N SER A 157 26.36 -24.17 13.63
CA SER A 157 27.63 -23.52 13.97
C SER A 157 28.63 -23.55 12.81
N LYS A 158 28.12 -23.49 11.58
CA LYS A 158 28.91 -23.62 10.35
C LYS A 158 28.80 -22.34 9.54
N HIS A 159 29.88 -21.56 9.54
CA HIS A 159 29.97 -20.35 8.73
C HIS A 159 29.99 -20.66 7.23
N ILE A 160 29.30 -19.85 6.44
CA ILE A 160 29.22 -19.87 4.97
C ILE A 160 29.67 -18.51 4.42
N LYS A 161 30.72 -18.47 3.60
CA LYS A 161 31.04 -17.26 2.83
C LYS A 161 30.08 -17.16 1.64
N VAL A 162 29.40 -16.03 1.44
CA VAL A 162 28.55 -15.84 0.26
C VAL A 162 29.23 -14.91 -0.74
N LEU A 163 29.41 -15.38 -1.97
CA LEU A 163 29.85 -14.57 -3.09
C LEU A 163 28.62 -14.31 -3.96
N LEU A 164 28.03 -13.12 -3.82
CA LEU A 164 26.75 -12.76 -4.43
C LEU A 164 26.99 -11.92 -5.68
N ALA A 165 26.59 -12.44 -6.84
CA ALA A 165 26.74 -11.74 -8.10
C ALA A 165 25.68 -10.64 -8.28
N ARG A 166 26.13 -9.44 -8.70
CA ARG A 166 25.29 -8.56 -9.52
C ARG A 166 24.99 -9.31 -10.81
N ILE A 167 23.72 -9.54 -11.13
CA ILE A 167 23.33 -10.36 -12.28
C ILE A 167 23.74 -9.71 -13.60
N ILE A 168 24.07 -10.55 -14.59
CA ILE A 168 24.43 -10.10 -15.94
C ILE A 168 23.24 -9.43 -16.64
N GLY A 169 23.53 -8.51 -17.57
CA GLY A 169 22.55 -7.93 -18.49
C GLY A 169 22.02 -8.93 -19.53
N CYS A 170 21.14 -8.44 -20.41
CA CYS A 170 20.47 -9.27 -21.41
C CYS A 170 20.77 -8.81 -22.86
N ARG A 171 20.61 -9.71 -23.83
CA ARG A 171 20.89 -9.47 -25.26
C ARG A 171 19.64 -9.00 -26.02
N GLU A 172 19.63 -7.72 -26.41
CA GLU A 172 18.46 -7.08 -27.05
C GLU A 172 18.26 -7.44 -28.54
N ASP A 173 19.34 -7.78 -29.26
CA ASP A 173 19.29 -8.02 -30.72
C ASP A 173 18.90 -9.46 -31.10
N TRP A 174 18.66 -10.32 -30.11
CA TRP A 174 18.13 -11.67 -30.33
C TRP A 174 16.61 -11.60 -30.52
N ILE A 175 16.10 -12.34 -31.51
CA ILE A 175 14.66 -12.39 -31.83
C ILE A 175 14.13 -13.77 -31.43
N ALA A 176 13.21 -13.80 -30.47
CA ALA A 176 12.60 -15.03 -29.99
C ALA A 176 11.93 -15.86 -31.10
N PRO A 177 12.22 -17.17 -31.20
CA PRO A 177 11.51 -18.10 -32.09
C PRO A 177 10.01 -18.17 -31.77
N THR A 178 9.20 -18.60 -32.74
CA THR A 178 7.75 -18.75 -32.55
C THR A 178 7.43 -19.68 -31.37
N GLY A 179 6.65 -19.18 -30.40
CA GLY A 179 6.30 -19.92 -29.18
C GLY A 179 7.21 -19.65 -27.97
N VAL A 180 8.21 -18.78 -28.12
CA VAL A 180 9.07 -18.30 -27.04
C VAL A 180 8.79 -16.83 -26.78
N THR A 181 8.64 -16.45 -25.53
CA THR A 181 8.46 -15.04 -25.12
C THR A 181 9.82 -14.34 -25.11
N GLN A 182 9.98 -13.25 -25.85
CA GLN A 182 11.15 -12.36 -25.68
C GLN A 182 11.11 -11.77 -24.27
N VAL A 183 12.18 -11.94 -23.49
CA VAL A 183 12.32 -11.32 -22.15
C VAL A 183 13.20 -10.10 -22.22
N CYS A 184 14.30 -10.15 -22.97
CA CYS A 184 15.17 -8.98 -23.05
C CYS A 184 14.50 -7.84 -23.83
N THR A 185 14.16 -6.78 -23.11
CA THR A 185 13.69 -5.49 -23.62
C THR A 185 14.58 -4.36 -23.06
N PRO A 186 14.59 -3.16 -23.67
CA PRO A 186 15.28 -2.01 -23.08
C PRO A 186 14.82 -1.70 -21.64
N ASN A 187 13.56 -1.98 -21.32
CA ASN A 187 13.03 -1.84 -19.96
C ASN A 187 13.58 -2.93 -19.04
N PHE A 188 13.70 -4.16 -19.50
CA PHE A 188 14.31 -5.25 -18.73
C PHE A 188 15.78 -4.98 -18.40
N ASN A 189 16.56 -4.47 -19.35
CA ASN A 189 17.94 -4.04 -19.07
C ASN A 189 17.99 -2.89 -18.04
N ALA A 190 17.05 -1.94 -18.07
CA ALA A 190 16.94 -0.91 -17.03
C ALA A 190 16.54 -1.48 -15.66
N HIS A 191 15.68 -2.50 -15.65
CA HIS A 191 15.30 -3.26 -14.47
C HIS A 191 16.50 -3.99 -13.86
N ILE A 192 17.31 -4.72 -14.65
CA ILE A 192 18.54 -5.39 -14.19
C ILE A 192 19.48 -4.39 -13.49
N ASN A 193 19.70 -3.23 -14.10
CA ASN A 193 20.53 -2.18 -13.49
C ASN A 193 19.99 -1.72 -12.14
N THR A 194 18.68 -1.53 -12.04
CA THR A 194 18.02 -1.08 -10.80
C THR A 194 18.05 -2.17 -9.73
N PHE A 195 17.71 -3.40 -10.10
CA PHE A 195 17.78 -4.58 -9.23
C PHE A 195 19.20 -4.79 -8.69
N ASN A 196 20.23 -4.73 -9.54
CA ASN A 196 21.62 -4.87 -9.12
C ASN A 196 22.04 -3.80 -8.10
N ASN A 197 21.61 -2.54 -8.28
CA ASN A 197 21.91 -1.47 -7.33
C ASN A 197 21.17 -1.68 -5.99
N ASN A 198 19.94 -2.21 -6.03
CA ASN A 198 19.17 -2.52 -4.84
C ASN A 198 19.76 -3.72 -4.07
N VAL A 199 20.21 -4.77 -4.77
CA VAL A 199 20.94 -5.90 -4.18
C VAL A 199 22.22 -5.42 -3.51
N GLU A 200 23.01 -4.59 -4.18
CA GLU A 200 24.23 -4.01 -3.58
C GLU A 200 23.93 -3.17 -2.34
N THR A 201 22.87 -2.36 -2.37
CA THR A 201 22.42 -1.58 -1.21
C THR A 201 22.01 -2.48 -0.05
N MET A 202 21.22 -3.52 -0.32
CA MET A 202 20.77 -4.50 0.68
C MET A 202 21.96 -5.22 1.32
N VAL A 203 22.91 -5.72 0.51
CA VAL A 203 24.10 -6.41 1.01
C VAL A 203 24.96 -5.49 1.87
N ASN A 204 25.21 -4.25 1.45
CA ASN A 204 25.98 -3.29 2.24
C ASN A 204 25.30 -3.00 3.60
N ASN A 205 23.96 -2.94 3.64
CA ASN A 205 23.23 -2.80 4.89
C ASN A 205 23.36 -4.04 5.79
N ARG A 206 23.34 -5.25 5.21
CA ARG A 206 23.52 -6.50 5.96
C ARG A 206 24.92 -6.62 6.55
N ILE A 207 25.95 -6.34 5.75
CA ILE A 207 27.34 -6.32 6.22
C ILE A 207 27.45 -5.34 7.41
N ALA A 208 26.90 -4.13 7.29
CA ALA A 208 26.96 -3.12 8.35
C ALA A 208 26.14 -3.45 9.60
N ALA A 209 24.96 -4.09 9.45
CA ALA A 209 24.02 -4.31 10.55
C ALA A 209 24.18 -5.67 11.25
N LYS A 210 24.55 -6.70 10.49
CA LYS A 210 24.64 -8.10 10.95
C LYS A 210 26.06 -8.65 10.95
N ASN A 211 27.05 -7.90 10.45
CA ASN A 211 28.42 -8.39 10.21
C ASN A 211 28.44 -9.65 9.32
N ASP A 212 27.53 -9.67 8.35
CA ASP A 212 27.31 -10.78 7.43
C ASP A 212 28.50 -10.92 6.45
N ASP A 213 28.93 -12.15 6.15
CA ASP A 213 30.18 -12.44 5.44
C ASP A 213 29.96 -12.61 3.93
N ILE A 214 29.52 -11.51 3.32
CA ILE A 214 29.14 -11.44 1.89
C ILE A 214 30.17 -10.64 1.10
N VAL A 215 30.56 -11.16 -0.06
CA VAL A 215 31.32 -10.43 -1.07
C VAL A 215 30.47 -10.23 -2.31
N ILE A 216 30.27 -8.97 -2.70
CA ILE A 216 29.60 -8.64 -3.96
C ILE A 216 30.55 -8.94 -5.11
N VAL A 217 30.11 -9.78 -6.04
CA VAL A 217 30.80 -10.07 -7.30
C VAL A 217 30.15 -9.25 -8.40
N ASN A 218 30.84 -8.24 -8.91
CA ASN A 218 30.29 -7.40 -9.96
C ASN A 218 30.36 -8.08 -11.35
N MET A 219 29.56 -9.14 -11.52
CA MET A 219 29.47 -9.90 -12.78
C MET A 219 28.93 -9.05 -13.94
N HIS A 220 28.16 -8.00 -13.64
CA HIS A 220 27.55 -7.12 -14.63
C HIS A 220 28.59 -6.28 -15.38
N ASP A 221 29.48 -5.61 -14.65
CA ASP A 221 30.46 -4.68 -15.26
C ASP A 221 31.84 -5.31 -15.45
N ASP A 222 32.34 -6.07 -14.46
CA ASP A 222 33.75 -6.46 -14.40
C ASP A 222 34.07 -7.68 -15.28
N ALA A 223 33.07 -8.50 -15.59
CA ALA A 223 33.24 -9.67 -16.46
C ALA A 223 33.47 -9.29 -17.94
N GLY A 224 33.24 -8.03 -18.33
CA GLY A 224 33.49 -7.56 -19.70
C GLY A 224 32.60 -8.21 -20.76
N PHE A 225 31.32 -8.43 -20.42
CA PHE A 225 30.33 -8.99 -21.33
C PHE A 225 30.03 -8.07 -22.51
N ASN A 226 29.95 -8.64 -23.70
CA ASN A 226 29.29 -8.05 -24.85
C ASN A 226 27.93 -8.73 -25.02
N TYR A 227 26.85 -8.02 -24.66
CA TYR A 227 25.47 -8.52 -24.74
C TYR A 227 24.94 -8.63 -26.18
N ASN A 228 25.63 -9.41 -27.00
CA ASN A 228 25.31 -9.77 -28.38
C ASN A 228 25.74 -11.24 -28.63
N ALA A 229 25.64 -11.71 -29.88
CA ALA A 229 25.98 -13.10 -30.25
C ALA A 229 27.39 -13.57 -29.86
N THR A 230 28.31 -12.65 -29.56
CA THR A 230 29.68 -12.97 -29.15
C THR A 230 29.71 -13.72 -27.84
N ASP A 231 28.96 -13.26 -26.82
CA ASP A 231 29.00 -13.82 -25.47
C ASP A 231 27.66 -14.43 -25.03
N MET A 232 26.57 -14.21 -25.78
CA MET A 232 25.21 -14.65 -25.43
C MET A 232 24.59 -15.53 -26.52
N ILE A 233 24.04 -16.69 -26.13
CA ILE A 233 23.41 -17.65 -27.07
C ILE A 233 21.95 -17.30 -27.37
N ASP A 234 21.23 -16.78 -26.38
CA ASP A 234 19.87 -16.25 -26.49
C ASP A 234 19.77 -14.89 -25.77
N ASP A 235 18.56 -14.47 -25.41
CA ASP A 235 18.32 -13.17 -24.79
C ASP A 235 18.77 -13.08 -23.33
N LEU A 236 18.95 -14.19 -22.61
CA LEU A 236 19.34 -14.23 -21.19
C LEU A 236 20.59 -15.08 -20.88
N HIS A 237 20.90 -16.07 -21.71
CA HIS A 237 21.94 -17.06 -21.41
C HIS A 237 23.25 -16.76 -22.13
N PRO A 238 24.40 -16.85 -21.42
CA PRO A 238 25.71 -16.86 -22.04
C PRO A 238 25.92 -18.06 -22.98
N ASN A 239 26.81 -17.90 -23.95
CA ASN A 239 27.44 -19.01 -24.65
C ASN A 239 28.78 -19.38 -23.97
N ASP A 240 29.53 -20.35 -24.51
CA ASP A 240 30.82 -20.78 -23.94
C ASP A 240 31.78 -19.59 -23.66
N ALA A 241 31.89 -18.63 -24.57
CA ALA A 241 32.78 -17.47 -24.39
C ALA A 241 32.30 -16.54 -23.25
N GLY A 242 30.99 -16.36 -23.10
CA GLY A 242 30.41 -15.63 -21.97
C GLY A 242 30.59 -16.36 -20.64
N TYR A 243 30.42 -17.69 -20.63
CA TYR A 243 30.66 -18.50 -19.43
C TYR A 243 32.13 -18.49 -18.99
N THR A 244 33.09 -18.46 -19.90
CA THR A 244 34.52 -18.27 -19.57
C THR A 244 34.77 -16.95 -18.83
N LYS A 245 34.08 -15.88 -19.22
CA LYS A 245 34.17 -14.58 -18.54
C LYS A 245 33.57 -14.62 -17.13
N MET A 246 32.43 -15.28 -16.96
CA MET A 246 31.85 -15.50 -15.64
C MET A 246 32.79 -16.31 -14.75
N ALA A 247 33.33 -17.42 -15.26
CA ALA A 247 34.27 -18.27 -14.54
C ALA A 247 35.51 -17.49 -14.07
N THR A 248 36.06 -16.66 -14.95
CA THR A 248 37.22 -15.80 -14.61
C THR A 248 36.88 -14.81 -13.49
N THR A 249 35.69 -14.21 -13.53
CA THR A 249 35.25 -13.23 -12.51
C THR A 249 34.99 -13.89 -11.17
N TRP A 250 34.33 -15.05 -11.17
CA TRP A 250 34.19 -15.89 -9.98
C TRP A 250 35.53 -16.29 -9.41
N TYR A 251 36.46 -16.77 -10.24
CA TYR A 251 37.81 -17.17 -9.84
C TYR A 251 38.58 -16.03 -9.17
N ASN A 252 38.59 -14.84 -9.78
CA ASN A 252 39.28 -13.68 -9.21
C ASN A 252 38.75 -13.29 -7.82
N THR A 253 37.43 -13.39 -7.62
CA THR A 253 36.82 -13.12 -6.31
C THR A 253 37.11 -14.24 -5.32
N LEU A 254 36.91 -15.50 -5.74
CA LEU A 254 37.14 -16.69 -4.91
C LEU A 254 38.56 -16.75 -4.36
N THR A 255 39.56 -16.47 -5.20
CA THR A 255 40.96 -16.47 -4.79
C THR A 255 41.33 -15.33 -3.83
N GLY A 256 40.50 -14.30 -3.73
CA GLY A 256 40.62 -13.24 -2.72
C GLY A 256 40.03 -13.61 -1.36
N VAL A 257 39.15 -14.62 -1.29
CA VAL A 257 38.46 -15.03 -0.04
C VAL A 257 38.90 -16.38 0.51
N ILE A 258 39.34 -17.29 -0.36
CA ILE A 258 39.93 -18.57 0.05
C ILE A 258 41.36 -18.28 0.47
N PRO A 259 41.80 -18.67 1.69
CA PRO A 259 43.20 -18.58 2.06
C PRO A 259 44.08 -19.25 1.01
N THR A 260 45.14 -18.57 0.62
CA THR A 260 46.11 -19.15 -0.31
C THR A 260 46.86 -20.29 0.38
N HIS A 261 47.20 -20.10 1.65
CA HIS A 261 47.86 -21.08 2.50
C HIS A 261 47.40 -20.95 3.95
N GLN A 262 47.23 -22.07 4.65
CA GLN A 262 46.96 -22.06 6.10
C GLN A 262 47.58 -23.26 6.79
N TRP A 263 48.30 -22.99 7.90
CA TRP A 263 48.78 -24.01 8.83
C TRP A 263 48.12 -23.82 10.18
N ASN A 264 47.18 -24.71 10.50
CA ASN A 264 46.43 -24.71 11.76
C ASN A 264 47.19 -25.34 12.92
N PHE A 265 48.29 -26.05 12.65
CA PHE A 265 49.14 -26.68 13.68
C PHE A 265 48.47 -27.73 14.58
N GLU A 266 47.42 -28.37 14.08
CA GLU A 266 46.70 -29.45 14.78
C GLU A 266 47.49 -30.77 14.86
N GLU A 267 48.60 -30.88 14.13
CA GLU A 267 49.41 -32.08 14.11
C GLU A 267 50.28 -32.18 15.38
N VAL A 268 49.99 -33.19 16.20
CA VAL A 268 50.64 -33.45 17.49
C VAL A 268 51.98 -34.17 17.30
N ASN A 269 53.05 -33.62 17.90
CA ASN A 269 54.43 -34.12 17.82
C ASN A 269 54.91 -34.34 16.37
N ALA A 270 54.49 -33.47 15.46
CA ALA A 270 54.74 -33.61 14.03
C ALA A 270 56.04 -32.91 13.59
N SER A 271 56.59 -33.37 12.47
CA SER A 271 57.65 -32.67 11.72
C SER A 271 57.18 -32.12 10.37
N THR A 272 55.88 -32.28 10.09
CA THR A 272 55.21 -31.84 8.87
C THR A 272 53.85 -31.29 9.27
N TYR A 273 53.54 -30.09 8.82
CA TYR A 273 52.33 -29.34 9.11
C TYR A 273 51.59 -29.13 7.80
N VAL A 274 50.37 -29.65 7.72
CA VAL A 274 49.61 -29.71 6.48
C VAL A 274 49.13 -28.31 6.10
N ASP A 275 49.34 -27.93 4.85
CA ASP A 275 48.67 -26.78 4.29
C ASP A 275 47.22 -27.15 3.98
N SER A 276 46.28 -26.47 4.65
CA SER A 276 44.86 -26.81 4.60
C SER A 276 44.22 -26.51 3.25
N TYR A 277 44.83 -25.65 2.40
CA TYR A 277 44.20 -25.18 1.15
C TYR A 277 44.94 -25.57 -0.12
N ARG A 278 46.25 -25.86 -0.06
CA ARG A 278 47.04 -26.23 -1.24
C ARG A 278 47.91 -27.46 -1.03
N ALA A 279 47.64 -28.50 -1.82
CA ALA A 279 48.45 -29.71 -1.82
C ALA A 279 49.91 -29.44 -2.21
N GLY A 280 50.84 -30.05 -1.47
CA GLY A 280 52.27 -30.01 -1.76
C GLY A 280 53.05 -28.81 -1.20
N ASN A 281 52.42 -27.98 -0.36
CA ASN A 281 53.06 -26.85 0.32
C ASN A 281 53.11 -27.02 1.85
N ASP A 282 53.06 -28.27 2.33
CA ASP A 282 53.19 -28.59 3.75
C ASP A 282 54.47 -27.98 4.33
N ALA A 283 54.34 -27.34 5.49
CA ALA A 283 55.47 -26.78 6.19
C ALA A 283 56.21 -27.89 6.95
N GLN A 284 57.53 -27.78 7.10
CA GLN A 284 58.35 -28.82 7.71
C GLN A 284 59.34 -28.24 8.71
N CYS A 285 59.62 -29.00 9.76
CA CYS A 285 60.72 -28.73 10.68
C CYS A 285 61.66 -29.94 10.74
N THR A 286 62.90 -29.73 11.18
CA THR A 286 63.90 -30.79 11.32
C THR A 286 64.24 -31.01 12.80
N PRO A 287 63.94 -32.18 13.40
CA PRO A 287 64.32 -32.47 14.78
C PRO A 287 65.84 -32.39 14.99
N PRO A 288 66.34 -31.86 16.13
CA PRO A 288 65.58 -31.50 17.34
C PRO A 288 64.90 -30.12 17.33
N GLY A 289 65.15 -29.23 16.35
CA GLY A 289 64.61 -27.87 16.30
C GLY A 289 63.18 -27.79 15.75
N CYS A 290 62.31 -28.69 16.21
CA CYS A 290 60.89 -28.67 15.91
C CYS A 290 60.14 -28.13 17.12
N PRO A 291 59.23 -27.15 16.94
CA PRO A 291 58.48 -26.57 18.04
C PRO A 291 57.56 -27.60 18.69
N VAL A 292 57.25 -27.38 19.97
CA VAL A 292 56.47 -28.31 20.80
C VAL A 292 54.99 -27.91 20.86
N ASP A 293 54.12 -28.90 21.05
CA ASP A 293 52.68 -28.67 21.14
C ASP A 293 52.27 -27.90 22.40
N ILE A 294 51.32 -26.98 22.25
CA ILE A 294 50.54 -26.36 23.32
C ILE A 294 49.08 -26.26 22.91
N GLU A 295 48.19 -25.97 23.85
CA GLU A 295 46.83 -25.56 23.54
C GLU A 295 46.82 -24.22 22.80
N GLY A 296 46.15 -24.21 21.64
CA GLY A 296 46.01 -23.06 20.76
C GLY A 296 44.85 -22.16 21.15
N VAL A 297 44.53 -21.21 20.27
CA VAL A 297 43.32 -20.40 20.37
C VAL A 297 42.10 -21.24 19.99
N THR A 298 42.28 -22.16 19.05
CA THR A 298 41.41 -23.30 18.80
C THR A 298 42.28 -24.53 18.61
N GLY A 299 42.01 -25.63 19.31
CA GLY A 299 42.79 -26.87 19.11
C GLY A 299 44.24 -26.76 19.61
N ASN A 300 45.20 -27.14 18.78
CA ASN A 300 46.63 -27.16 19.14
C ASN A 300 47.42 -26.05 18.44
N ALA A 301 48.45 -25.56 19.11
CA ALA A 301 49.40 -24.58 18.61
C ALA A 301 50.86 -25.04 18.78
N LYS A 302 51.82 -24.22 18.33
CA LYS A 302 53.25 -24.54 18.41
C LYS A 302 54.04 -23.51 19.19
N VAL A 303 54.77 -23.97 20.20
CA VAL A 303 55.68 -23.18 21.03
C VAL A 303 57.09 -23.26 20.46
N PHE A 304 57.68 -22.10 20.25
CA PHE A 304 59.05 -21.87 19.83
C PHE A 304 59.89 -21.43 21.04
N ASP A 305 61.01 -22.12 21.25
CA ASP A 305 61.91 -21.91 22.38
C ASP A 305 62.85 -20.71 22.24
N GLY A 306 62.88 -20.12 21.04
CA GLY A 306 63.70 -18.99 20.62
C GLY A 306 65.20 -19.24 20.53
N ILE A 307 65.60 -20.51 20.44
CA ILE A 307 66.98 -20.93 20.23
C ILE A 307 67.14 -21.52 18.83
N ASP A 308 66.40 -22.58 18.51
CA ASP A 308 66.55 -23.31 17.24
C ASP A 308 65.25 -23.84 16.63
N ASP A 309 64.11 -23.65 17.28
CA ASP A 309 62.80 -24.02 16.72
C ASP A 309 62.48 -23.21 15.47
N ASN A 310 62.26 -23.92 14.35
CA ASN A 310 61.87 -23.29 13.09
C ASN A 310 61.02 -24.23 12.23
N ILE A 311 60.06 -23.63 11.53
CA ILE A 311 59.25 -24.30 10.51
C ILE A 311 59.56 -23.63 9.17
N SER A 312 59.93 -24.43 8.17
CA SER A 312 60.27 -23.98 6.82
C SER A 312 59.22 -24.44 5.82
N ILE A 313 58.79 -23.54 4.93
CA ILE A 313 57.87 -23.82 3.83
C ILE A 313 58.68 -23.79 2.54
N VAL A 314 58.58 -24.86 1.76
CA VAL A 314 59.26 -24.93 0.46
C VAL A 314 58.77 -23.79 -0.43
N HIS A 315 59.71 -23.13 -1.12
CA HIS A 315 59.39 -22.04 -2.02
C HIS A 315 58.33 -22.45 -3.07
N ASN A 316 57.33 -21.59 -3.25
CA ASN A 316 56.30 -21.69 -4.25
C ASN A 316 56.05 -20.30 -4.86
N ALA A 317 55.73 -20.23 -6.16
CA ALA A 317 55.44 -19.00 -6.87
C ALA A 317 54.22 -18.22 -6.33
N SER A 318 53.35 -18.88 -5.55
CA SER A 318 52.22 -18.24 -4.84
C SER A 318 52.65 -17.18 -3.83
N TYR A 319 53.93 -17.15 -3.41
CA TYR A 319 54.49 -16.16 -2.50
C TYR A 319 55.37 -15.10 -3.18
N ASP A 320 55.49 -15.16 -4.51
CA ASP A 320 56.35 -14.28 -5.31
C ASP A 320 55.64 -12.98 -5.69
N TRP A 321 55.11 -12.29 -4.66
CA TRP A 321 54.40 -11.03 -4.88
C TRP A 321 55.30 -10.01 -5.60
N ASN A 322 54.72 -9.25 -6.51
CA ASN A 322 55.41 -8.18 -7.23
C ASN A 322 55.00 -6.79 -6.70
N GLU A 323 55.55 -5.75 -7.31
CA GLU A 323 55.33 -4.38 -6.84
C GLU A 323 53.87 -3.92 -6.90
N THR A 324 53.03 -4.56 -7.73
CA THR A 324 51.62 -4.21 -7.94
C THR A 324 50.62 -5.10 -7.19
N GLU A 325 51.06 -6.20 -6.58
CA GLU A 325 50.14 -7.19 -5.99
C GLU A 325 49.83 -6.91 -4.52
N SER A 326 48.56 -7.06 -4.14
CA SER A 326 48.13 -6.97 -2.74
C SER A 326 48.19 -8.33 -2.06
N PHE A 327 48.41 -8.35 -0.74
CA PHE A 327 48.35 -9.57 0.06
C PHE A 327 47.96 -9.25 1.49
N SER A 328 47.51 -10.28 2.21
CA SER A 328 47.26 -10.24 3.64
C SER A 328 47.88 -11.44 4.34
N VAL A 329 48.38 -11.25 5.56
CA VAL A 329 48.91 -12.33 6.41
C VAL A 329 48.29 -12.17 7.78
N GLU A 330 47.77 -13.25 8.35
CA GLU A 330 47.25 -13.28 9.71
C GLU A 330 47.74 -14.49 10.49
N PHE A 331 47.81 -14.36 11.81
CA PHE A 331 48.16 -15.43 12.74
C PHE A 331 47.82 -15.00 14.17
N TRP A 332 47.74 -16.00 15.06
CA TRP A 332 47.71 -15.77 16.49
C TRP A 332 49.11 -15.92 17.08
N ILE A 333 49.46 -15.04 18.03
CA ILE A 333 50.75 -15.06 18.72
C ILE A 333 50.58 -14.94 20.23
N ASN A 334 51.31 -15.76 20.98
CA ASN A 334 51.42 -15.68 22.44
C ASN A 334 52.90 -15.54 22.85
N PRO A 335 53.40 -14.31 23.07
CA PRO A 335 54.82 -14.07 23.35
C PRO A 335 55.18 -14.33 24.82
N TYR A 336 56.33 -14.99 25.08
CA TYR A 336 56.71 -15.41 26.44
C TYR A 336 57.66 -14.46 27.18
N TYR A 337 58.51 -13.75 26.46
CA TYR A 337 59.53 -12.86 27.05
C TYR A 337 59.59 -11.53 26.32
N GLU A 338 60.11 -10.49 26.96
CA GLU A 338 60.45 -9.23 26.29
C GLU A 338 61.90 -9.28 25.82
N THR A 339 62.10 -9.62 24.56
CA THR A 339 63.41 -9.66 23.88
C THR A 339 63.45 -8.58 22.80
N ASP A 340 64.60 -8.39 22.14
CA ASP A 340 64.73 -7.40 21.06
C ASP A 340 63.87 -7.79 19.84
N LEU A 341 64.44 -8.38 18.79
CA LEU A 341 63.73 -8.66 17.54
C LEU A 341 63.44 -10.16 17.39
N GLU A 342 62.16 -10.51 17.20
CA GLU A 342 61.68 -11.88 16.99
C GLU A 342 60.80 -11.95 15.75
N VAL A 343 60.81 -13.07 15.03
CA VAL A 343 60.04 -13.23 13.79
C VAL A 343 59.03 -14.35 13.93
N ALA A 344 57.76 -14.01 13.70
CA ALA A 344 56.67 -14.98 13.64
C ALA A 344 56.61 -15.65 12.26
N ILE A 345 56.69 -14.85 11.20
CA ILE A 345 56.74 -15.35 9.82
C ILE A 345 57.55 -14.40 8.94
N GLY A 346 58.35 -14.93 8.01
CA GLY A 346 59.06 -14.08 7.05
C GLY A 346 59.72 -14.82 5.90
N HIS A 347 60.00 -14.05 4.85
CA HIS A 347 60.74 -14.48 3.67
C HIS A 347 62.07 -13.73 3.58
N TYR A 348 63.16 -14.46 3.80
CA TYR A 348 64.52 -13.91 3.73
C TYR A 348 65.11 -14.05 2.32
N ASN A 349 65.50 -12.93 1.71
CA ASN A 349 66.16 -12.90 0.41
C ASN A 349 67.54 -12.26 0.47
N GLN A 350 68.58 -13.08 0.37
CA GLN A 350 69.98 -12.62 0.42
C GLN A 350 70.30 -11.71 -0.78
N GLY A 351 70.55 -10.43 -0.52
CA GLY A 351 70.90 -9.44 -1.54
C GLY A 351 69.71 -8.76 -2.25
N ALA A 352 68.48 -9.02 -1.79
CA ALA A 352 67.26 -8.37 -2.26
C ALA A 352 66.36 -7.93 -1.09
N SER A 353 65.22 -7.30 -1.37
CA SER A 353 64.21 -6.95 -0.37
C SER A 353 63.67 -8.20 0.33
N SER A 354 63.75 -8.27 1.66
CA SER A 354 63.11 -9.29 2.49
C SER A 354 61.83 -8.73 3.12
N TRP A 355 60.96 -9.60 3.61
CA TRP A 355 59.84 -9.22 4.48
C TRP A 355 59.73 -10.14 5.68
N TRP A 356 59.26 -9.61 6.81
CA TRP A 356 58.96 -10.39 7.99
C TRP A 356 57.93 -9.66 8.86
N ILE A 357 57.13 -10.44 9.56
CA ILE A 357 56.18 -10.01 10.59
C ILE A 357 56.60 -10.69 11.88
N GLY A 358 56.69 -9.90 12.94
CA GLY A 358 57.15 -10.39 14.22
C GLY A 358 56.99 -9.36 15.30
N ARG A 359 57.88 -9.38 16.28
CA ARG A 359 57.83 -8.52 17.45
C ARG A 359 59.17 -7.84 17.66
N ASN A 360 59.12 -6.59 18.09
CA ASN A 360 60.29 -5.86 18.56
C ASN A 360 59.99 -5.30 19.95
N ALA A 361 60.73 -5.74 20.96
CA ALA A 361 60.38 -5.55 22.36
C ALA A 361 58.97 -6.08 22.66
N ASN A 362 58.01 -5.18 22.85
CA ASN A 362 56.63 -5.52 23.20
C ASN A 362 55.60 -5.07 22.17
N ARG A 363 56.04 -4.77 20.94
CA ARG A 363 55.20 -4.30 19.83
C ARG A 363 55.32 -5.20 18.61
N ILE A 364 54.21 -5.43 17.93
CA ILE A 364 54.21 -6.14 16.64
C ILE A 364 54.83 -5.22 15.61
N GLN A 365 55.73 -5.78 14.80
CA GLN A 365 56.43 -5.07 13.75
C GLN A 365 56.34 -5.86 12.45
N LEU A 366 55.99 -5.16 11.39
CA LEU A 366 56.15 -5.61 10.01
C LEU A 366 57.29 -4.82 9.40
N ALA A 367 58.24 -5.51 8.78
CA ALA A 367 59.26 -4.87 7.96
C ALA A 367 59.24 -5.43 6.55
N TYR A 368 59.35 -4.55 5.56
CA TYR A 368 59.38 -4.92 4.15
C TYR A 368 60.28 -3.97 3.33
N GLY A 369 61.07 -4.54 2.41
CA GLY A 369 61.84 -3.78 1.42
C GLY A 369 63.31 -3.50 1.80
N SER A 370 64.08 -2.97 0.85
CA SER A 370 65.49 -2.55 1.03
C SER A 370 65.67 -1.24 1.83
N ASN A 371 64.60 -0.45 1.94
CA ASN A 371 64.58 0.83 2.68
C ASN A 371 64.04 0.69 4.12
N GLY A 372 63.65 -0.51 4.55
CA GLY A 372 63.24 -0.78 5.94
C GLY A 372 61.98 -0.03 6.36
N ILE A 373 60.93 0.00 5.52
CA ILE A 373 59.64 0.54 5.96
C ILE A 373 59.11 -0.38 7.06
N THR A 374 58.85 0.18 8.24
CA THR A 374 58.34 -0.56 9.40
C THR A 374 57.01 0.00 9.88
N SER A 375 55.97 -0.84 9.94
CA SER A 375 54.80 -0.55 10.79
C SER A 375 55.04 -1.17 12.15
N VAL A 376 54.78 -0.40 13.23
CA VAL A 376 54.96 -0.85 14.61
C VAL A 376 53.66 -0.63 15.36
N SER A 377 53.19 -1.64 16.08
CA SER A 377 51.93 -1.54 16.78
C SER A 377 51.94 -0.47 17.87
N THR A 378 50.81 0.21 18.09
CA THR A 378 50.64 1.08 19.25
C THR A 378 50.34 0.26 20.51
N LEU A 379 49.59 -0.84 20.37
CA LEU A 379 49.22 -1.74 21.46
C LEU A 379 50.41 -2.56 21.98
N ASN A 380 50.46 -2.71 23.31
CA ASN A 380 51.43 -3.57 24.00
C ASN A 380 50.96 -5.04 23.95
N THR A 381 51.79 -5.93 23.42
CA THR A 381 51.54 -7.38 23.39
C THR A 381 52.26 -8.16 24.49
N SER A 382 52.71 -7.50 25.57
CA SER A 382 53.31 -8.16 26.74
C SER A 382 52.31 -9.02 27.52
N GLY A 383 52.78 -10.11 28.16
CA GLY A 383 52.03 -10.78 29.23
C GLY A 383 51.53 -12.20 28.93
N LYS A 384 52.14 -12.94 28.01
CA LYS A 384 51.79 -14.35 27.71
C LYS A 384 50.32 -14.57 27.33
N ARG A 385 49.76 -13.67 26.53
CA ARG A 385 48.37 -13.75 26.04
C ARG A 385 48.36 -13.91 24.53
N TRP A 386 47.43 -14.72 24.03
CA TRP A 386 47.11 -14.79 22.61
C TRP A 386 46.64 -13.43 22.11
N SER A 387 47.22 -12.98 21.00
CA SER A 387 46.80 -11.79 20.25
C SER A 387 46.67 -12.17 18.78
N HIS A 388 45.59 -11.74 18.14
CA HIS A 388 45.42 -11.88 16.70
C HIS A 388 46.15 -10.75 15.99
N VAL A 389 46.97 -11.09 15.02
CA VAL A 389 47.74 -10.14 14.21
C VAL A 389 47.33 -10.32 12.76
N ALA A 390 46.91 -9.25 12.10
CA ALA A 390 46.71 -9.24 10.65
C ALA A 390 47.43 -8.06 10.00
N VAL A 391 48.09 -8.33 8.89
CA VAL A 391 48.79 -7.36 8.05
C VAL A 391 48.14 -7.34 6.69
N VAL A 392 47.82 -6.15 6.19
CA VAL A 392 47.26 -5.96 4.84
C VAL A 392 48.14 -5.00 4.04
N ARG A 393 48.70 -5.50 2.94
CA ARG A 393 49.30 -4.66 1.90
C ARG A 393 48.26 -4.43 0.81
N ASN A 394 47.81 -3.20 0.67
CA ASN A 394 46.89 -2.80 -0.40
C ASN A 394 47.63 -1.92 -1.42
N MET A 395 47.83 -2.43 -2.64
CA MET A 395 48.49 -1.70 -3.72
C MET A 395 47.56 -0.84 -4.58
N GLU A 396 46.25 -0.99 -4.44
CA GLU A 396 45.27 -0.07 -5.02
C GLU A 396 45.38 1.30 -4.32
N ASP A 397 45.38 1.29 -2.98
CA ASP A 397 45.49 2.50 -2.16
C ASP A 397 46.94 2.85 -1.77
N GLN A 398 47.90 2.00 -2.13
CA GLN A 398 49.31 2.08 -1.70
C GLN A 398 49.44 2.23 -0.17
N THR A 399 48.73 1.39 0.59
CA THR A 399 48.75 1.38 2.05
C THR A 399 49.24 0.05 2.62
N LEU A 400 49.83 0.14 3.82
CA LEU A 400 50.25 -0.98 4.64
C LEU A 400 49.59 -0.84 6.01
N LYS A 401 48.66 -1.75 6.32
CA LYS A 401 47.86 -1.71 7.54
C LYS A 401 48.21 -2.86 8.47
N LEU A 402 48.19 -2.58 9.76
CA LEU A 402 48.34 -3.56 10.83
C LEU A 402 47.09 -3.53 11.69
N TYR A 403 46.55 -4.71 11.96
CA TYR A 403 45.42 -4.93 12.83
C TYR A 403 45.85 -5.80 14.00
N ILE A 404 45.39 -5.45 15.19
CA ILE A 404 45.60 -6.23 16.41
C ILE A 404 44.24 -6.51 17.03
N ASN A 405 43.94 -7.80 17.29
CA ASN A 405 42.68 -8.25 17.88
C ASN A 405 41.44 -7.73 17.13
N GLY A 406 41.51 -7.76 15.79
CA GLY A 406 40.41 -7.34 14.92
C GLY A 406 40.32 -5.84 14.63
N GLU A 407 41.09 -4.99 15.34
CA GLU A 407 41.04 -3.53 15.18
C GLU A 407 42.25 -2.98 14.43
N GLU A 408 42.02 -1.96 13.58
CA GLU A 408 43.11 -1.26 12.88
C GLU A 408 43.97 -0.53 13.91
N ASP A 409 45.23 -0.93 14.04
CA ASP A 409 46.19 -0.34 14.99
C ASP A 409 47.12 0.67 14.28
N SER A 410 47.51 0.42 13.03
CA SER A 410 48.30 1.38 12.24
C SER A 410 48.05 1.29 10.74
N ASN A 411 48.26 2.42 10.05
CA ASN A 411 48.07 2.58 8.60
C ASN A 411 49.15 3.51 8.02
N LEU A 412 50.02 2.96 7.18
CA LEU A 412 51.15 3.67 6.58
C LEU A 412 51.02 3.72 5.06
N SER A 413 51.39 4.85 4.45
CA SER A 413 51.51 4.95 2.98
C SER A 413 52.80 4.28 2.48
N ILE A 414 52.70 3.52 1.40
CA ILE A 414 53.80 2.85 0.72
C ILE A 414 54.49 3.85 -0.22
N ILE A 415 55.69 4.29 0.15
CA ILE A 415 56.45 5.31 -0.60
C ILE A 415 57.31 4.69 -1.72
N SER A 416 57.58 3.38 -1.65
CA SER A 416 58.29 2.60 -2.68
C SER A 416 57.68 1.21 -2.80
N PRO A 417 57.10 0.83 -3.95
CA PRO A 417 56.38 -0.43 -4.10
C PRO A 417 57.28 -1.64 -4.40
N THR A 418 58.60 -1.47 -4.50
CA THR A 418 59.55 -2.50 -4.95
C THR A 418 59.50 -3.79 -4.12
N PHE A 419 58.82 -4.82 -4.63
CA PHE A 419 58.75 -6.19 -4.10
C PHE A 419 59.58 -7.09 -5.00
N TYR A 420 60.49 -7.89 -4.43
CA TYR A 420 61.28 -8.84 -5.19
C TYR A 420 60.86 -10.26 -4.83
N ALA A 421 60.36 -10.99 -5.84
CA ALA A 421 60.21 -12.43 -5.81
C ALA A 421 61.59 -13.09 -5.60
N GLY A 422 61.62 -14.16 -4.81
CA GLY A 422 62.85 -14.82 -4.43
C GLY A 422 62.62 -16.30 -4.17
N ASN A 423 63.59 -17.13 -4.55
CA ASN A 423 63.44 -18.59 -4.50
C ASN A 423 63.76 -19.20 -3.12
N ASN A 424 63.79 -18.38 -2.06
CA ASN A 424 64.08 -18.84 -0.71
C ASN A 424 62.80 -19.33 -0.01
N PRO A 425 62.91 -20.20 1.01
CA PRO A 425 61.76 -20.63 1.79
C PRO A 425 61.17 -19.49 2.63
N ILE A 426 59.86 -19.55 2.87
CA ILE A 426 59.21 -18.81 3.97
C ILE A 426 59.49 -19.58 5.25
N ASN A 427 59.76 -18.85 6.32
CA ASN A 427 60.04 -19.43 7.64
C ASN A 427 59.01 -18.93 8.65
N ILE A 428 58.56 -19.82 9.53
CA ILE A 428 57.70 -19.54 10.68
C ILE A 428 58.52 -19.77 11.96
N GLY A 429 58.43 -18.82 12.89
CA GLY A 429 59.17 -18.79 14.16
C GLY A 429 60.66 -18.44 14.04
N PHE A 430 61.14 -18.12 12.82
CA PHE A 430 62.56 -17.89 12.54
C PHE A 430 62.78 -16.90 11.39
N PHE A 431 63.87 -16.14 11.47
CA PHE A 431 64.44 -15.39 10.34
C PHE A 431 65.97 -15.47 10.31
N ASN A 432 66.58 -15.21 9.14
CA ASN A 432 68.02 -15.29 8.98
C ASN A 432 68.78 -14.43 10.01
N ASN A 433 69.87 -14.98 10.57
CA ASN A 433 70.72 -14.42 11.65
C ASN A 433 70.24 -14.62 13.10
N GLY A 434 69.33 -15.56 13.39
CA GLY A 434 69.01 -15.95 14.77
C GLY A 434 67.92 -15.10 15.44
N PHE A 435 67.02 -14.51 14.65
CA PHE A 435 65.79 -13.90 15.17
C PHE A 435 64.73 -14.97 15.34
N ASN A 436 64.86 -15.75 16.41
CA ASN A 436 63.95 -16.83 16.74
C ASN A 436 62.82 -16.30 17.61
N LEU A 437 61.61 -16.81 17.41
CA LEU A 437 60.46 -16.50 18.26
C LEU A 437 60.58 -17.20 19.62
N HIS A 438 60.40 -16.47 20.72
CA HIS A 438 60.15 -17.05 22.04
C HIS A 438 58.68 -16.91 22.42
N GLY A 439 57.86 -17.88 22.04
CA GLY A 439 56.41 -17.82 22.23
C GLY A 439 55.68 -18.90 21.46
N ALA A 440 54.36 -18.82 21.42
CA ALA A 440 53.52 -19.72 20.64
C ALA A 440 52.90 -19.03 19.42
N LEU A 441 52.70 -19.80 18.34
CA LEU A 441 51.93 -19.40 17.16
C LEU A 441 50.81 -20.38 16.88
N ASP A 442 49.72 -19.86 16.33
CA ASP A 442 48.56 -20.63 15.91
C ASP A 442 47.95 -20.02 14.62
N GLN A 443 47.29 -20.86 13.81
CA GLN A 443 46.55 -20.51 12.59
C GLN A 443 47.27 -19.53 11.64
N VAL A 444 48.49 -19.86 11.24
CA VAL A 444 49.26 -19.00 10.32
C VAL A 444 48.65 -19.07 8.93
N THR A 445 48.13 -17.95 8.45
CA THR A 445 47.31 -17.87 7.24
C THR A 445 47.80 -16.77 6.29
N ILE A 446 47.84 -17.07 4.99
CA ILE A 446 48.29 -16.16 3.93
C ILE A 446 47.21 -16.04 2.86
N TYR A 447 46.94 -14.81 2.44
CA TYR A 447 46.00 -14.46 1.38
C TYR A 447 46.72 -13.68 0.27
N ASN A 448 46.55 -14.11 -0.97
CA ASN A 448 46.96 -13.37 -2.17
C ASN A 448 45.92 -12.29 -2.56
N GLY A 449 45.44 -11.56 -1.56
CA GLY A 449 44.40 -10.54 -1.69
C GLY A 449 44.33 -9.64 -0.45
N ILE A 450 43.42 -8.66 -0.48
CA ILE A 450 43.18 -7.76 0.64
C ILE A 450 42.07 -8.30 1.54
N LEU A 451 42.34 -8.41 2.85
CA LEU A 451 41.29 -8.58 3.84
C LEU A 451 40.76 -7.19 4.24
N SER A 452 39.44 -7.07 4.29
CA SER A 452 38.76 -5.90 4.85
C SER A 452 38.87 -5.89 6.38
N LYS A 453 38.63 -4.73 7.00
CA LYS A 453 38.58 -4.61 8.47
C LYS A 453 37.57 -5.59 9.07
N ASP A 454 36.38 -5.69 8.48
CA ASP A 454 35.29 -6.50 9.03
C ASP A 454 35.61 -8.00 8.91
N GLN A 455 36.23 -8.42 7.81
CA GLN A 455 36.74 -9.79 7.69
C GLN A 455 37.79 -10.10 8.76
N ILE A 456 38.74 -9.20 9.01
CA ILE A 456 39.77 -9.39 10.05
C ILE A 456 39.15 -9.43 11.45
N LYS A 457 38.16 -8.59 11.73
CA LYS A 457 37.42 -8.59 12.99
C LYS A 457 36.65 -9.89 13.17
N LEU A 458 36.03 -10.39 12.12
CA LEU A 458 35.32 -11.65 12.10
C LEU A 458 36.26 -12.86 12.29
N HIS A 459 37.44 -12.87 11.65
CA HIS A 459 38.46 -13.89 11.85
C HIS A 459 38.96 -13.89 13.29
N TYR A 460 39.21 -12.70 13.86
CA TYR A 460 39.51 -12.53 15.28
C TYR A 460 38.40 -13.12 16.15
N ASP A 461 37.14 -12.71 15.95
CA ASP A 461 36.01 -13.16 16.76
C ASP A 461 35.79 -14.67 16.66
N ARG A 462 36.06 -15.28 15.49
CA ARG A 462 35.98 -16.73 15.26
C ARG A 462 37.10 -17.50 15.93
N GLY A 463 38.35 -17.07 15.79
CA GLY A 463 39.47 -17.66 16.52
C GLY A 463 39.26 -17.49 18.03
N ASN A 464 38.65 -16.38 18.44
CA ASN A 464 38.27 -16.08 19.81
C ASN A 464 36.96 -16.78 20.27
N LYS A 465 36.43 -17.77 19.53
CA LYS A 465 35.22 -18.52 19.93
C LYS A 465 35.51 -19.47 21.09
N GLY A 466 35.49 -18.85 22.26
CA GLY A 466 35.46 -19.41 23.60
C GLY A 466 35.38 -18.25 24.59
N SER A 467 34.21 -17.58 24.65
CA SER A 467 33.82 -16.56 25.63
C SER A 467 34.89 -15.49 25.93
N THR A 468 34.77 -14.30 25.33
CA THR A 468 35.55 -13.07 25.60
C THR A 468 36.41 -13.08 26.89
N TYR A 469 37.54 -13.78 26.77
CA TYR A 469 38.70 -13.89 27.66
C TYR A 469 38.48 -14.37 29.10
N ILE A 470 37.87 -15.53 29.36
CA ILE A 470 38.08 -16.20 30.66
C ILE A 470 39.59 -16.47 30.83
N GLN A 471 40.25 -15.76 31.73
CA GLN A 471 41.65 -15.96 32.11
C GLN A 471 41.79 -17.02 33.20
N HIS A 472 40.77 -17.12 34.06
CA HIS A 472 40.69 -18.08 35.14
C HIS A 472 39.27 -18.56 35.30
N ASN A 473 39.09 -19.87 35.48
CA ASN A 473 37.80 -20.44 35.90
C ASN A 473 38.01 -21.53 36.93
N TRP A 474 37.50 -21.32 38.15
CA TRP A 474 37.36 -22.37 39.14
C TRP A 474 35.89 -22.73 39.27
N LYS A 475 35.49 -23.84 38.64
CA LYS A 475 34.15 -24.41 38.77
C LYS A 475 33.86 -24.92 40.18
N LEU A 476 34.90 -25.26 40.95
CA LEU A 476 34.79 -25.72 42.35
C LEU A 476 34.03 -27.06 42.52
N GLU A 477 34.13 -27.92 41.51
CA GLU A 477 33.45 -29.22 41.38
C GLU A 477 34.12 -30.37 42.15
N GLU A 478 35.24 -30.12 42.84
CA GLU A 478 36.04 -31.17 43.45
C GLU A 478 35.45 -31.75 44.75
N ALA A 479 35.71 -33.04 44.97
CA ALA A 479 35.23 -33.75 46.14
C ALA A 479 35.79 -33.21 47.48
N THR A 480 35.02 -33.39 48.55
CA THR A 480 35.42 -33.01 49.91
C THR A 480 36.79 -33.62 50.26
N ALA A 481 37.69 -32.80 50.83
CA ALA A 481 39.12 -33.08 51.08
C ALA A 481 40.06 -33.00 49.85
N ALA A 482 39.63 -32.36 48.76
CA ALA A 482 40.52 -31.99 47.66
C ALA A 482 41.64 -31.05 48.15
N ALA A 483 42.89 -31.46 47.92
CA ALA A 483 44.05 -30.62 48.21
C ALA A 483 44.22 -29.47 47.19
N LYS A 484 43.55 -29.56 46.04
CA LYS A 484 43.70 -28.70 44.86
C LYS A 484 42.35 -28.57 44.16
N TYR A 485 42.02 -27.38 43.70
CA TYR A 485 40.85 -27.02 42.90
C TYR A 485 41.35 -26.48 41.57
N ILE A 486 40.85 -27.02 40.48
CA ILE A 486 41.38 -26.81 39.15
C ILE A 486 40.92 -25.46 38.62
N ASP A 487 41.88 -24.70 38.11
CA ASP A 487 41.60 -23.63 37.17
C ASP A 487 41.56 -24.26 35.77
N GLU A 488 40.42 -24.20 35.09
CA GLU A 488 40.24 -24.83 33.79
C GLU A 488 41.03 -24.12 32.68
N TRP A 489 41.35 -22.83 32.86
CA TRP A 489 41.98 -22.00 31.83
C TRP A 489 43.45 -21.71 32.12
N ASN A 490 43.85 -21.70 33.39
CA ASN A 490 45.25 -21.55 33.78
C ASN A 490 45.65 -22.56 34.87
N PRO A 491 46.08 -23.79 34.50
CA PRO A 491 46.42 -24.84 35.45
C PRO A 491 47.55 -24.50 36.46
N SER A 492 48.33 -23.45 36.18
CA SER A 492 49.36 -22.93 37.09
C SER A 492 48.79 -22.12 38.26
N SER A 493 47.56 -21.62 38.09
CA SER A 493 46.77 -20.84 39.04
C SER A 493 45.69 -21.66 39.77
N ASN A 494 45.83 -22.98 39.84
CA ASN A 494 44.92 -23.81 40.64
C ASN A 494 44.91 -23.39 42.13
N ALA A 495 43.72 -23.33 42.72
CA ALA A 495 43.58 -23.04 44.14
C ALA A 495 43.98 -24.25 44.99
N VAL A 496 44.53 -24.01 46.18
CA VAL A 496 44.94 -25.06 47.12
C VAL A 496 44.42 -24.78 48.52
N SER A 497 43.98 -25.83 49.21
CA SER A 497 43.57 -25.71 50.61
C SER A 497 44.76 -25.38 51.49
N THR A 498 44.61 -24.37 52.36
CA THR A 498 45.72 -23.81 53.12
C THR A 498 45.48 -23.82 54.64
N PRO A 499 46.48 -24.24 55.45
CA PRO A 499 47.84 -24.67 55.09
C PRO A 499 47.93 -26.09 54.52
N ASN A 500 46.86 -26.88 54.55
CA ASN A 500 46.82 -28.25 54.03
C ASN A 500 45.37 -28.71 53.78
N ALA A 501 45.19 -29.93 53.25
CA ALA A 501 43.88 -30.50 52.90
C ALA A 501 42.90 -30.73 54.07
N SER A 502 43.31 -30.59 55.34
CA SER A 502 42.33 -30.59 56.46
C SER A 502 41.54 -29.28 56.56
N HIS A 503 41.87 -28.32 55.69
CA HIS A 503 41.27 -26.99 55.60
C HIS A 503 40.49 -26.81 54.28
N SER A 504 40.09 -27.93 53.68
CA SER A 504 39.26 -27.94 52.49
C SER A 504 37.81 -27.68 52.88
N PRO A 505 37.10 -26.77 52.19
CA PRO A 505 35.66 -26.61 52.34
C PRO A 505 34.92 -27.90 51.98
N THR A 506 33.63 -27.95 52.35
CA THR A 506 32.79 -29.13 52.14
C THR A 506 32.07 -29.04 50.81
N GLN A 507 32.12 -30.11 50.01
CA GLN A 507 31.39 -30.15 48.74
C GLN A 507 29.88 -30.29 48.99
N ILE A 508 29.09 -29.46 48.32
CA ILE A 508 27.62 -29.51 48.33
C ILE A 508 27.07 -29.41 46.90
N SER A 509 25.75 -29.54 46.70
CA SER A 509 25.13 -29.19 45.41
C SER A 509 25.27 -27.69 45.14
N GLY A 510 25.83 -27.38 43.98
CA GLY A 510 26.12 -26.02 43.53
C GLY A 510 24.92 -25.32 42.92
N LYS A 511 25.18 -24.11 42.45
CA LYS A 511 24.31 -23.41 41.51
C LYS A 511 24.40 -24.09 40.15
N ILE A 512 25.60 -24.46 39.76
CA ILE A 512 25.95 -25.31 38.62
C ILE A 512 26.69 -26.50 39.23
N GLY A 513 26.36 -27.73 38.81
CA GLY A 513 27.00 -28.94 39.35
C GLY A 513 27.13 -29.01 40.89
N TYR A 514 28.36 -28.93 41.38
CA TYR A 514 28.75 -28.92 42.79
C TYR A 514 29.49 -27.63 43.19
N ALA A 515 29.34 -27.25 44.46
CA ALA A 515 29.97 -26.07 45.04
C ALA A 515 30.74 -26.40 46.33
N GLN A 516 31.49 -25.43 46.85
CA GLN A 516 32.24 -25.55 48.10
C GLN A 516 31.66 -24.67 49.20
N ASP A 517 31.23 -25.29 50.29
CA ASP A 517 30.64 -24.66 51.48
C ASP A 517 31.71 -24.42 52.55
N PHE A 518 31.85 -23.15 52.94
CA PHE A 518 32.77 -22.65 53.95
C PHE A 518 32.01 -22.43 55.27
N ASP A 519 32.55 -22.90 56.41
CA ASP A 519 31.83 -22.90 57.70
C ASP A 519 31.97 -21.63 58.56
N GLY A 520 32.70 -20.61 58.09
CA GLY A 520 32.93 -19.35 58.81
C GLY A 520 33.90 -19.41 60.00
N THR A 521 34.57 -20.53 60.26
CA THR A 521 35.43 -20.72 61.46
C THR A 521 36.94 -20.69 61.18
N GLY A 522 37.35 -20.38 59.95
CA GLY A 522 38.74 -20.12 59.53
C GLY A 522 39.60 -21.38 59.34
N ASN A 523 39.02 -22.55 59.51
CA ASN A 523 39.50 -23.83 59.03
C ASN A 523 39.24 -24.01 57.52
N ASP A 524 38.24 -23.40 56.90
CA ASP A 524 37.97 -23.59 55.47
C ASP A 524 38.57 -22.46 54.64
N ARG A 525 39.64 -22.73 53.88
CA ARG A 525 40.42 -21.68 53.21
C ARG A 525 41.12 -22.16 51.95
N LEU A 526 40.87 -21.47 50.84
CA LEU A 526 41.59 -21.72 49.58
C LEU A 526 42.46 -20.52 49.20
N LYS A 527 43.65 -20.78 48.68
CA LYS A 527 44.53 -19.77 48.11
C LYS A 527 44.95 -20.14 46.71
N VAL A 528 45.07 -19.15 45.84
CA VAL A 528 45.67 -19.29 44.51
C VAL A 528 47.10 -18.75 44.58
N VAL A 529 48.03 -19.41 43.88
CA VAL A 529 49.42 -18.92 43.81
C VAL A 529 49.43 -17.51 43.23
N ASP A 530 50.42 -16.71 43.64
CA ASP A 530 50.60 -15.37 43.10
C ASP A 530 50.86 -15.45 41.58
N ASP A 531 50.06 -14.74 40.79
CA ASP A 531 50.11 -14.70 39.33
C ASP A 531 49.91 -13.24 38.88
N ASP A 532 50.64 -12.84 37.84
CA ASP A 532 50.58 -11.49 37.25
C ASP A 532 49.25 -11.29 36.48
N SER A 533 48.49 -12.35 36.20
CA SER A 533 47.15 -12.26 35.61
C SER A 533 46.12 -11.54 36.51
N PHE A 534 46.38 -11.50 37.82
CA PHE A 534 45.57 -10.78 38.79
C PHE A 534 46.06 -9.33 39.01
N ASP A 535 47.09 -8.91 38.28
CA ASP A 535 47.67 -7.57 38.31
C ASP A 535 47.17 -6.78 37.09
N TRP A 536 46.38 -5.73 37.35
CA TRP A 536 45.78 -4.90 36.31
C TRP A 536 46.43 -3.52 36.29
N ALA A 537 47.09 -3.18 35.20
CA ALA A 537 47.58 -1.83 34.97
C ALA A 537 46.42 -0.83 34.90
N SER A 538 46.72 0.46 35.05
CA SER A 538 45.73 1.53 35.03
C SER A 538 44.83 1.53 33.79
N ASP A 539 45.33 1.09 32.64
CA ASP A 539 44.63 1.01 31.35
C ASP A 539 44.01 -0.37 31.04
N ASN A 540 44.14 -1.35 31.92
CA ASN A 540 43.52 -2.65 31.72
C ASN A 540 42.02 -2.62 32.06
N ASN A 541 41.25 -3.35 31.26
CA ASN A 541 39.87 -3.71 31.52
C ASN A 541 39.78 -5.17 31.98
N PHE A 542 38.74 -5.50 32.76
CA PHE A 542 38.53 -6.86 33.27
C PHE A 542 37.09 -7.05 33.76
N THR A 543 36.71 -8.30 33.96
CA THR A 543 35.49 -8.69 34.67
C THR A 543 35.79 -9.78 35.68
N ILE A 544 35.16 -9.77 36.85
CA ILE A 544 35.21 -10.86 37.82
C ILE A 544 33.77 -11.29 38.07
N GLU A 545 33.48 -12.58 37.92
CA GLU A 545 32.17 -13.16 38.18
C GLU A 545 32.26 -14.37 39.12
N LEU A 546 31.26 -14.55 39.97
CA LEU A 546 31.15 -15.73 40.84
C LEU A 546 29.72 -15.96 41.31
N TRP A 547 29.41 -17.20 41.68
CA TRP A 547 28.19 -17.55 42.41
C TRP A 547 28.49 -17.74 43.89
N ALA A 548 27.66 -17.13 44.75
CA ALA A 548 27.78 -17.22 46.19
C ALA A 548 26.42 -17.41 46.88
N ARG A 549 26.38 -18.32 47.85
CA ARG A 549 25.20 -18.59 48.70
C ARG A 549 25.57 -18.42 50.18
N PRO A 550 25.42 -17.21 50.77
CA PRO A 550 25.77 -16.98 52.17
C PRO A 550 24.88 -17.80 53.11
N SER A 551 25.47 -18.52 54.05
CA SER A 551 24.75 -19.25 55.11
C SER A 551 24.36 -18.32 56.27
N THR A 552 25.12 -17.25 56.49
CA THR A 552 24.79 -16.17 57.42
C THR A 552 25.00 -14.79 56.80
N VAL A 553 24.30 -13.79 57.34
CA VAL A 553 24.50 -12.37 57.05
C VAL A 553 24.57 -11.61 58.38
N GLY A 554 25.33 -10.52 58.45
CA GLY A 554 25.43 -9.67 59.65
C GLY A 554 26.83 -9.55 60.28
N ASN A 555 27.83 -10.23 59.71
CA ASN A 555 29.25 -10.03 60.00
C ASN A 555 29.96 -9.58 58.71
N GLU A 556 31.13 -8.93 58.85
CA GLU A 556 32.03 -8.69 57.72
C GLU A 556 32.64 -10.01 57.26
N MET A 557 32.50 -10.32 55.97
CA MET A 557 32.94 -11.58 55.37
C MET A 557 33.53 -11.32 53.99
N VAL A 558 34.61 -12.03 53.65
CA VAL A 558 35.23 -11.96 52.32
C VAL A 558 35.07 -13.26 51.56
N ILE A 559 34.44 -13.15 50.40
CA ILE A 559 34.23 -14.24 49.44
C ILE A 559 35.52 -14.47 48.66
N LEU A 560 36.04 -13.40 48.04
CA LEU A 560 37.24 -13.41 47.22
C LEU A 560 38.05 -12.16 47.53
N GLY A 561 39.37 -12.28 47.69
CA GLY A 561 40.19 -11.12 47.93
C GLY A 561 41.67 -11.31 47.67
N ARG A 562 42.39 -10.20 47.62
CA ARG A 562 43.84 -10.19 47.43
C ARG A 562 44.47 -9.04 48.22
N ARG A 563 45.57 -9.35 48.90
CA ARG A 563 46.29 -8.37 49.72
C ARG A 563 47.29 -7.58 48.86
N GLY A 564 47.36 -6.26 49.06
CA GLY A 564 48.29 -5.38 48.37
C GLY A 564 49.71 -5.36 48.98
N LEU A 565 50.65 -4.75 48.26
CA LEU A 565 52.01 -4.48 48.73
C LEU A 565 52.03 -3.59 49.98
N ALA A 566 53.04 -3.78 50.85
CA ALA A 566 53.17 -2.97 52.06
C ALA A 566 53.50 -1.50 51.73
N HIS A 567 52.63 -0.57 52.14
CA HIS A 567 52.85 0.86 51.95
C HIS A 567 54.02 1.37 52.83
N PRO A 568 55.05 2.04 52.29
CA PRO A 568 56.25 2.43 53.04
C PRO A 568 56.00 3.42 54.19
N THR A 569 54.90 4.18 54.18
CA THR A 569 54.54 5.18 55.21
C THR A 569 53.23 4.89 55.95
N LEU A 570 52.42 3.93 55.50
CA LEU A 570 51.12 3.56 56.09
C LEU A 570 51.03 2.03 56.21
N PRO A 571 51.88 1.41 57.05
CA PRO A 571 52.02 -0.04 57.09
C PRO A 571 50.71 -0.76 57.41
N SER A 572 49.74 -0.12 58.07
CA SER A 572 48.47 -0.70 58.55
C SER A 572 47.37 -0.96 57.51
N TYR A 573 47.52 -0.58 56.23
CA TYR A 573 46.41 -0.59 55.27
C TYR A 573 46.82 -1.15 53.89
N ASN A 574 46.89 -2.47 53.73
CA ASN A 574 47.44 -3.13 52.54
C ASN A 574 46.45 -4.13 51.88
N MET A 575 45.21 -3.76 51.62
CA MET A 575 44.29 -4.57 50.79
C MET A 575 44.34 -4.05 49.36
N ALA A 576 44.50 -4.93 48.36
CA ALA A 576 44.44 -4.52 46.96
C ALA A 576 42.98 -4.51 46.49
N TRP A 577 42.28 -5.62 46.67
CA TRP A 577 40.85 -5.70 46.36
C TRP A 577 40.16 -6.84 47.11
N TYR A 578 38.85 -6.74 47.29
CA TYR A 578 38.01 -7.85 47.75
C TYR A 578 36.55 -7.70 47.30
N ILE A 579 35.87 -8.83 47.23
CA ILE A 579 34.42 -8.98 47.06
C ILE A 579 33.89 -9.69 48.31
N GLY A 580 32.83 -9.14 48.93
CA GLY A 580 32.36 -9.65 50.21
C GLY A 580 30.98 -9.14 50.61
N ILE A 581 30.68 -9.32 51.91
CA ILE A 581 29.42 -8.93 52.55
C ILE A 581 29.78 -8.13 53.80
N GLU A 582 29.18 -6.94 53.98
CA GLU A 582 29.41 -6.10 55.16
C GLU A 582 28.55 -6.53 56.37
N ALA A 583 28.85 -5.99 57.56
CA ALA A 583 28.11 -6.25 58.80
C ALA A 583 26.61 -5.90 58.75
N ASP A 584 26.16 -5.06 57.82
CA ASP A 584 24.72 -4.82 57.60
C ASP A 584 24.07 -5.78 56.57
N GLY A 585 24.80 -6.81 56.16
CA GLY A 585 24.36 -7.90 55.28
C GLY A 585 24.39 -7.56 53.79
N LYS A 586 24.92 -6.40 53.40
CA LYS A 586 24.89 -5.93 52.00
C LYS A 586 26.16 -6.36 51.25
N PRO A 587 26.05 -6.68 49.94
CA PRO A 587 27.21 -7.03 49.14
C PRO A 587 28.10 -5.81 48.92
N ILE A 588 29.40 -6.03 48.82
CA ILE A 588 30.39 -4.99 48.56
C ILE A 588 31.50 -5.49 47.64
N MET A 589 31.97 -4.59 46.77
CA MET A 589 33.28 -4.69 46.14
C MET A 589 34.15 -3.51 46.61
N PHE A 590 35.45 -3.76 46.71
CA PHE A 590 36.43 -2.76 47.12
C PHE A 590 37.72 -2.96 46.32
N PHE A 591 38.25 -1.86 45.77
CA PHE A 591 39.53 -1.82 45.05
C PHE A 591 40.39 -0.66 45.53
N ARG A 592 41.70 -0.89 45.56
CA ARG A 592 42.74 0.06 45.93
C ARG A 592 43.97 -0.19 45.07
N GLY A 593 44.49 0.89 44.49
CA GLY A 593 45.63 0.81 43.59
C GLY A 593 46.98 1.09 44.26
N LYS A 594 48.03 0.91 43.47
CA LYS A 594 49.44 1.13 43.81
C LYS A 594 49.78 2.60 43.62
N GLU A 595 50.25 3.23 44.70
CA GLU A 595 50.53 4.66 44.72
C GLU A 595 52.01 5.01 44.44
N PRO A 596 52.27 6.08 43.64
CA PRO A 596 53.53 6.82 43.62
C PRO A 596 53.54 8.05 44.56
N ASN A 597 52.39 8.55 45.06
CA ASN A 597 52.24 9.92 45.57
C ASN A 597 51.68 10.08 47.01
N ASN A 598 51.45 8.97 47.75
CA ASN A 598 51.03 8.98 49.16
C ASN A 598 49.57 9.45 49.43
N ASN A 599 48.65 9.39 48.44
CA ASN A 599 47.25 9.83 48.59
C ASN A 599 46.22 8.69 48.75
N ASN A 600 46.58 7.44 48.44
CA ASN A 600 45.80 6.21 48.70
C ASN A 600 44.35 6.20 48.15
N PRO A 601 44.16 6.33 46.82
CA PRO A 601 42.85 6.27 46.18
C PRO A 601 42.26 4.86 46.32
N TYR A 602 40.98 4.82 46.66
CA TYR A 602 40.20 3.59 46.72
C TYR A 602 38.82 3.85 46.11
N VAL A 603 38.19 2.77 45.66
CA VAL A 603 36.82 2.77 45.17
C VAL A 603 36.09 1.60 45.82
N ALA A 604 34.88 1.86 46.29
CA ALA A 604 34.05 0.86 46.93
C ALA A 604 32.60 1.07 46.48
N ILE A 605 31.96 0.00 46.05
CA ILE A 605 30.56 0.02 45.64
C ILE A 605 29.81 -0.97 46.52
N LYS A 606 28.81 -0.46 47.23
CA LYS A 606 28.03 -1.21 48.21
C LYS A 606 26.59 -1.33 47.74
N GLY A 607 26.02 -2.53 47.87
CA GLY A 607 24.60 -2.79 47.65
C GLY A 607 23.69 -1.95 48.55
N SER A 608 22.46 -1.74 48.09
CA SER A 608 21.43 -1.02 48.86
C SER A 608 20.61 -1.95 49.76
N THR A 609 20.49 -3.23 49.39
CA THR A 609 19.67 -4.24 50.08
C THR A 609 20.53 -5.35 50.71
N PRO A 610 20.26 -5.75 51.96
CA PRO A 610 20.90 -6.92 52.55
C PRO A 610 20.55 -8.20 51.78
N LEU A 611 21.51 -9.12 51.67
CA LEU A 611 21.30 -10.43 51.07
C LEU A 611 20.50 -11.32 52.01
N ASN A 612 19.72 -12.23 51.44
CA ASN A 612 19.04 -13.29 52.19
C ASN A 612 19.95 -14.52 52.36
N PRO A 613 20.11 -15.06 53.58
CA PRO A 613 20.77 -16.33 53.79
C PRO A 613 20.18 -17.46 52.95
N TYR A 614 21.03 -18.41 52.58
CA TYR A 614 20.72 -19.62 51.80
C TYR A 614 20.19 -19.39 50.38
N SER A 615 20.28 -18.17 49.86
CA SER A 615 19.93 -17.83 48.47
C SER A 615 21.20 -17.66 47.63
N TRP A 616 21.23 -18.23 46.43
CA TRP A 616 22.32 -18.02 45.48
C TRP A 616 22.23 -16.63 44.88
N TYR A 617 23.38 -15.97 44.76
CA TYR A 617 23.53 -14.69 44.07
C TYR A 617 24.71 -14.78 43.09
N HIS A 618 24.55 -14.17 41.92
CA HIS A 618 25.63 -13.95 40.97
C HIS A 618 26.23 -12.57 41.20
N PHE A 619 27.52 -12.53 41.49
CA PHE A 619 28.27 -11.30 41.71
C PHE A 619 29.11 -11.02 40.47
N SER A 620 29.00 -9.81 39.90
CA SER A 620 29.88 -9.40 38.78
C SER A 620 30.49 -8.03 39.02
N VAL A 621 31.79 -7.90 38.81
CA VAL A 621 32.54 -6.64 38.86
C VAL A 621 33.19 -6.40 37.52
N VAL A 622 32.90 -5.27 36.87
CA VAL A 622 33.44 -4.90 35.56
C VAL A 622 34.25 -3.61 35.67
N ARG A 623 35.46 -3.59 35.13
CA ARG A 623 36.22 -2.35 34.86
C ARG A 623 36.32 -2.16 33.35
N ASP A 624 35.69 -1.10 32.83
CA ASP A 624 35.73 -0.78 31.40
C ASP A 624 36.99 0.00 30.98
N ALA A 625 37.17 0.14 29.65
CA ALA A 625 38.29 0.90 29.07
C ALA A 625 38.24 2.40 29.37
N GLY A 626 37.09 2.92 29.79
CA GLY A 626 36.91 4.30 30.29
C GLY A 626 37.23 4.44 31.78
N HIS A 627 37.72 3.38 32.42
CA HIS A 627 37.99 3.29 33.86
C HIS A 627 36.74 3.41 34.73
N THR A 628 35.56 2.97 34.27
CA THR A 628 34.39 2.85 35.14
C THR A 628 34.37 1.46 35.78
N LEU A 629 34.31 1.41 37.11
CA LEU A 629 34.01 0.18 37.85
C LEU A 629 32.50 0.08 38.06
N SER A 630 31.93 -1.05 37.68
CA SER A 630 30.51 -1.37 37.80
C SER A 630 30.34 -2.66 38.60
N PHE A 631 29.38 -2.68 39.52
CA PHE A 631 29.08 -3.83 40.35
C PHE A 631 27.64 -4.29 40.09
N TYR A 632 27.46 -5.57 39.79
CA TYR A 632 26.19 -6.21 39.48
C TYR A 632 25.89 -7.32 40.47
N ILE A 633 24.60 -7.49 40.76
CA ILE A 633 24.05 -8.64 41.47
C ILE A 633 22.90 -9.19 40.64
N ASP A 634 22.93 -10.48 40.34
CA ASP A 634 21.91 -11.20 39.56
C ASP A 634 21.63 -10.55 38.19
N GLY A 635 22.72 -10.17 37.51
CA GLY A 635 22.68 -9.46 36.23
C GLY A 635 22.16 -8.03 36.29
N THR A 636 21.97 -7.46 37.48
CA THR A 636 21.41 -6.11 37.68
C THR A 636 22.45 -5.17 38.26
N LEU A 637 22.64 -3.99 37.65
CA LEU A 637 23.60 -3.00 38.12
C LEU A 637 23.20 -2.48 39.51
N VAL A 638 24.07 -2.72 40.50
CA VAL A 638 23.94 -2.23 41.87
C VAL A 638 24.50 -0.82 42.00
N GLY A 639 25.58 -0.52 41.28
CA GLY A 639 26.17 0.81 41.23
C GLY A 639 27.43 0.84 40.38
N SER A 640 27.87 2.05 40.02
CA SER A 640 29.11 2.29 39.30
C SER A 640 29.83 3.52 39.82
N ALA A 641 31.14 3.56 39.65
CA ALA A 641 32.00 4.68 40.02
C ALA A 641 33.20 4.78 39.08
N LEU A 642 33.69 6.00 38.87
CA LEU A 642 34.95 6.20 38.17
C LEU A 642 36.09 5.64 39.01
N ASP A 643 36.88 4.75 38.42
CA ASP A 643 38.06 4.19 39.01
C ASP A 643 39.22 5.19 38.95
N THR A 644 39.67 5.60 40.14
CA THR A 644 40.79 6.53 40.32
C THR A 644 42.01 5.84 40.93
N THR A 645 41.98 4.51 41.02
CA THR A 645 43.00 3.73 41.74
C THR A 645 44.34 3.63 40.99
N GLY A 646 44.35 3.74 39.66
CA GLY A 646 45.55 3.53 38.85
C GLY A 646 45.84 2.03 38.66
N ASP A 647 47.09 1.61 38.85
CA ASP A 647 47.49 0.20 38.75
C ASP A 647 46.99 -0.58 39.97
N ILE A 648 46.26 -1.68 39.77
CA ILE A 648 45.82 -2.60 40.81
C ILE A 648 46.77 -3.80 40.79
N VAL A 649 47.79 -3.79 41.65
CA VAL A 649 48.80 -4.85 41.69
C VAL A 649 49.09 -5.35 43.11
N ALA A 650 49.41 -6.63 43.23
CA ALA A 650 49.71 -7.30 44.48
C ALA A 650 50.83 -8.34 44.29
N SER A 651 51.58 -8.63 45.36
CA SER A 651 52.60 -9.70 45.35
C SER A 651 52.23 -10.84 46.30
N THR A 652 50.92 -11.06 46.47
CA THR A 652 50.40 -12.05 47.40
C THR A 652 49.30 -12.87 46.75
N ALA A 653 49.19 -14.11 47.21
CA ALA A 653 48.15 -15.05 46.81
C ALA A 653 46.75 -14.42 46.89
N MET A 654 45.92 -14.69 45.89
CA MET A 654 44.47 -14.48 45.98
C MET A 654 43.89 -15.50 46.96
N THR A 655 42.92 -15.08 47.76
CA THR A 655 42.26 -15.88 48.80
C THR A 655 40.78 -16.02 48.51
N MET A 656 40.24 -17.23 48.73
CA MET A 656 38.81 -17.52 48.68
C MET A 656 38.35 -17.94 50.08
N GLY A 657 37.29 -17.29 50.56
CA GLY A 657 36.66 -17.53 51.85
C GLY A 657 37.32 -16.86 53.07
N PHE A 658 38.38 -16.06 52.88
CA PHE A 658 39.05 -15.32 53.96
C PHE A 658 39.91 -14.16 53.43
N MET A 659 40.37 -13.29 54.34
CA MET A 659 41.41 -12.29 54.07
C MET A 659 42.65 -12.46 54.94
N VAL A 660 43.77 -11.89 54.45
CA VAL A 660 45.07 -11.85 55.15
C VAL A 660 45.51 -10.41 55.34
N ASP A 661 45.91 -10.06 56.57
CA ASP A 661 46.37 -8.72 56.91
C ASP A 661 47.87 -8.57 56.66
N LYS A 662 48.43 -7.41 57.01
CA LYS A 662 49.85 -7.11 56.81
C LYS A 662 50.81 -8.06 57.54
N ASP A 663 50.40 -8.54 58.70
CA ASP A 663 51.18 -9.34 59.64
C ASP A 663 50.97 -10.85 59.38
N GLY A 664 50.11 -11.19 58.43
CA GLY A 664 49.76 -12.57 58.09
C GLY A 664 48.62 -13.13 58.96
N ASN A 665 47.93 -12.29 59.74
CA ASN A 665 46.73 -12.70 60.44
C ASN A 665 45.58 -12.87 59.44
N ILE A 666 44.76 -13.88 59.70
CA ILE A 666 43.57 -14.20 58.92
C ILE A 666 42.32 -13.65 59.61
N TYR A 667 41.36 -13.15 58.84
CA TYR A 667 40.12 -12.55 59.34
C TYR A 667 39.02 -12.57 58.25
N ASP A 668 37.81 -12.14 58.62
CA ASP A 668 36.62 -12.03 57.77
C ASP A 668 36.28 -13.30 56.97
N PHE A 669 36.09 -14.40 57.71
CA PHE A 669 35.77 -15.71 57.14
C PHE A 669 34.39 -15.74 56.50
N TYR A 670 34.31 -16.26 55.29
CA TYR A 670 33.04 -16.50 54.62
C TYR A 670 32.33 -17.71 55.22
N ASP A 671 31.05 -17.55 55.48
CA ASP A 671 30.14 -18.60 55.94
C ASP A 671 29.06 -18.78 54.86
N GLY A 672 29.24 -19.80 54.01
CA GLY A 672 28.40 -20.06 52.85
C GLY A 672 29.10 -20.79 51.72
N ALA A 673 28.34 -21.06 50.66
CA ALA A 673 28.84 -21.77 49.49
C ALA A 673 29.35 -20.82 48.40
N LEU A 674 30.40 -21.25 47.68
CA LEU A 674 30.97 -20.60 46.50
C LEU A 674 31.00 -21.57 45.32
N ASP A 675 30.76 -21.03 44.13
CA ASP A 675 30.63 -21.78 42.89
C ASP A 675 31.03 -20.91 41.69
N ASP A 676 31.52 -21.56 40.62
CA ASP A 676 31.82 -20.98 39.30
C ASP A 676 32.45 -19.58 39.30
N ILE A 677 33.67 -19.48 39.85
CA ILE A 677 34.45 -18.24 39.86
C ILE A 677 35.13 -18.08 38.51
N ALA A 678 34.84 -17.00 37.79
CA ALA A 678 35.49 -16.65 36.53
C ALA A 678 36.12 -15.25 36.58
N ILE A 679 37.32 -15.11 36.01
CA ILE A 679 37.97 -13.82 35.82
C ILE A 679 38.22 -13.63 34.35
N PHE A 680 37.71 -12.53 33.79
CA PHE A 680 37.82 -12.18 32.40
C PHE A 680 38.87 -11.10 32.19
N GLY A 681 39.69 -11.26 31.15
CA GLY A 681 40.66 -10.27 30.69
C GLY A 681 40.06 -9.12 29.89
N ALA A 682 38.74 -8.96 29.93
CA ALA A 682 37.98 -7.98 29.17
C ALA A 682 36.83 -7.42 30.02
N ALA A 683 36.35 -6.24 29.67
CA ALA A 683 35.10 -5.70 30.21
C ALA A 683 33.91 -6.33 29.48
N LEU A 684 33.09 -7.09 30.21
CA LEU A 684 31.84 -7.63 29.69
C LEU A 684 30.76 -6.54 29.68
N SER A 685 29.92 -6.57 28.64
CA SER A 685 28.81 -5.64 28.53
C SER A 685 27.71 -5.99 29.55
N PRO A 686 26.82 -5.05 29.93
CA PRO A 686 25.68 -5.36 30.78
C PRO A 686 24.79 -6.50 30.23
N ALA A 687 24.73 -6.65 28.91
CA ALA A 687 24.00 -7.75 28.25
C ALA A 687 24.71 -9.09 28.47
N ASP A 688 26.04 -9.14 28.33
CA ASP A 688 26.83 -10.35 28.60
C ASP A 688 26.71 -10.77 30.06
N ILE A 689 26.82 -9.82 31.00
CA ILE A 689 26.63 -10.08 32.44
C ILE A 689 25.23 -10.64 32.71
N LYS A 690 24.21 -10.10 32.04
CA LYS A 690 22.83 -10.59 32.21
C LYS A 690 22.65 -11.99 31.62
N ASN A 691 23.25 -12.25 30.47
CA ASN A 691 23.26 -13.56 29.81
C ASN A 691 23.96 -14.60 30.70
N HIS A 692 25.15 -14.30 31.22
CA HIS A 692 25.88 -15.18 32.13
C HIS A 692 25.08 -15.51 33.40
N TYR A 693 24.42 -14.50 33.99
CA TYR A 693 23.49 -14.73 35.08
C TYR A 693 22.34 -15.69 34.69
N ASN A 694 21.72 -15.48 33.53
CA ASN A 694 20.61 -16.31 33.05
C ASN A 694 21.08 -17.76 32.79
N LYS A 695 22.22 -17.95 32.12
CA LYS A 695 22.87 -19.26 31.91
C LYS A 695 23.11 -19.98 33.23
N GLY A 696 23.80 -19.33 34.17
CA GLY A 696 24.06 -19.94 35.47
C GLY A 696 22.79 -20.14 36.30
N LYS A 697 21.76 -19.30 36.09
CA LYS A 697 20.44 -19.51 36.68
C LYS A 697 19.78 -20.79 36.18
N ALA A 698 19.92 -21.10 34.89
CA ALA A 698 19.49 -22.32 34.21
C ALA A 698 20.39 -23.54 34.48
N GLY A 699 21.56 -23.33 35.12
CA GLY A 699 22.51 -24.40 35.47
C GLY A 699 23.54 -24.69 34.38
N LEU A 700 23.72 -23.77 33.43
CA LEU A 700 24.75 -23.82 32.40
C LEU A 700 26.00 -23.07 32.86
N ALA A 701 27.17 -23.66 32.63
CA ALA A 701 28.47 -23.02 32.85
C ALA A 701 28.81 -22.00 31.75
N TYR A 702 29.84 -21.17 31.96
CA TYR A 702 30.23 -20.12 31.01
C TYR A 702 30.62 -20.65 29.62
N ASP A 703 31.17 -21.86 29.56
CA ASP A 703 31.62 -22.57 28.37
C ASP A 703 30.49 -23.38 27.69
N GLN A 704 29.27 -23.34 28.21
CA GLN A 704 28.12 -24.05 27.65
C GLN A 704 27.20 -23.09 26.89
N ASP A 705 26.84 -23.50 25.68
CA ASP A 705 25.88 -22.80 24.85
C ASP A 705 24.45 -23.15 25.26
N ASP A 706 23.58 -22.15 25.21
CA ASP A 706 22.15 -22.37 25.27
C ASP A 706 21.67 -22.86 23.90
N VAL A 707 21.10 -24.06 23.89
CA VAL A 707 20.60 -24.75 22.69
C VAL A 707 19.10 -25.03 22.80
N THR A 708 18.44 -24.44 23.79
CA THR A 708 17.01 -24.64 24.03
C THR A 708 16.22 -23.72 23.11
N LEU A 709 15.15 -24.26 22.51
CA LEU A 709 14.33 -23.48 21.59
C LEU A 709 13.27 -22.73 22.39
N PRO A 710 13.00 -21.45 22.09
CA PRO A 710 11.92 -20.74 22.73
C PRO A 710 10.56 -21.34 22.38
N THR A 711 9.63 -21.25 23.33
CA THR A 711 8.25 -21.70 23.14
C THR A 711 7.37 -20.51 22.77
N LEU A 712 6.88 -20.48 21.53
CA LEU A 712 5.92 -19.49 21.04
C LEU A 712 4.49 -20.05 21.12
N THR A 713 3.58 -19.28 21.73
CA THR A 713 2.19 -19.68 22.00
C THR A 713 1.23 -18.64 21.45
N LEU A 714 0.34 -19.05 20.55
CA LEU A 714 -0.66 -18.16 19.94
C LEU A 714 -1.77 -17.80 20.95
N ASN A 715 -2.13 -16.52 21.04
CA ASN A 715 -3.24 -16.07 21.88
C ASN A 715 -4.54 -16.08 21.07
N GLY A 716 -5.56 -16.85 21.47
CA GLY A 716 -6.82 -16.94 20.72
C GLY A 716 -6.79 -18.00 19.61
N ASP A 717 -7.74 -17.93 18.68
CA ASP A 717 -7.93 -18.98 17.67
C ASP A 717 -6.81 -18.97 16.60
N SER A 718 -6.44 -20.15 16.11
CA SER A 718 -5.47 -20.31 15.01
C SER A 718 -6.08 -20.10 13.63
N ALA A 719 -7.41 -20.09 13.53
CA ALA A 719 -8.16 -19.82 12.32
C ALA A 719 -9.35 -18.91 12.63
N VAL A 720 -9.46 -17.79 11.91
CA VAL A 720 -10.55 -16.81 12.06
C VAL A 720 -11.17 -16.56 10.69
N THR A 721 -12.50 -16.51 10.63
CA THR A 721 -13.23 -16.14 9.42
C THR A 721 -13.93 -14.80 9.66
N ILE A 722 -13.75 -13.85 8.76
CA ILE A 722 -14.38 -12.52 8.82
C ILE A 722 -15.10 -12.23 7.51
N GLU A 723 -16.19 -11.47 7.60
CA GLU A 723 -16.83 -10.90 6.42
C GLU A 723 -16.00 -9.74 5.88
N ARG A 724 -15.91 -9.60 4.55
CA ARG A 724 -15.22 -8.50 3.87
C ARG A 724 -15.64 -7.15 4.47
N THR A 725 -14.69 -6.24 4.63
CA THR A 725 -14.83 -4.91 5.27
C THR A 725 -15.09 -4.92 6.79
N THR A 726 -15.13 -6.09 7.44
CA THR A 726 -15.20 -6.18 8.90
C THR A 726 -13.82 -5.98 9.52
N PRO A 727 -13.63 -5.02 10.44
CA PRO A 727 -12.35 -4.83 11.13
C PRO A 727 -11.86 -6.09 11.85
N TYR A 728 -10.60 -6.43 11.63
CA TYR A 728 -9.88 -7.53 12.27
C TYR A 728 -8.78 -6.97 13.19
N VAL A 729 -8.79 -7.41 14.44
CA VAL A 729 -7.75 -7.10 15.43
C VAL A 729 -7.06 -8.39 15.81
N ASP A 730 -5.75 -8.43 15.58
CA ASP A 730 -4.98 -9.61 15.88
C ASP A 730 -4.83 -9.83 17.39
N ALA A 731 -5.06 -11.07 17.83
CA ALA A 731 -4.96 -11.43 19.25
C ALA A 731 -3.50 -11.65 19.73
N GLY A 732 -2.53 -11.67 18.80
CA GLY A 732 -1.10 -11.80 19.09
C GLY A 732 -0.67 -13.21 19.51
N ALA A 733 0.53 -13.28 20.08
CA ALA A 733 1.16 -14.47 20.64
C ALA A 733 2.01 -14.08 21.88
N THR A 734 2.45 -15.06 22.65
CA THR A 734 3.42 -14.93 23.76
C THR A 734 4.59 -15.86 23.54
N ALA A 735 5.77 -15.52 24.05
CA ALA A 735 6.97 -16.33 23.90
C ALA A 735 7.73 -16.44 25.23
N THR A 736 8.17 -17.65 25.56
CA THR A 736 9.02 -17.91 26.73
C THR A 736 10.15 -18.86 26.39
N ASP A 737 11.31 -18.61 26.95
CA ASP A 737 12.49 -19.45 26.90
C ASP A 737 12.93 -19.86 28.31
N ASP A 738 13.62 -21.00 28.47
CA ASP A 738 13.99 -21.51 29.79
C ASP A 738 15.27 -20.85 30.38
N VAL A 739 16.12 -20.26 29.53
CA VAL A 739 17.28 -19.44 29.92
C VAL A 739 16.91 -17.96 29.98
N ASP A 740 16.27 -17.43 28.94
CA ASP A 740 15.99 -15.98 28.80
C ASP A 740 14.69 -15.53 29.47
N GLY A 741 13.77 -16.46 29.78
CA GLY A 741 12.51 -16.14 30.44
C GLY A 741 11.44 -15.64 29.47
N ASP A 742 10.74 -14.54 29.81
CA ASP A 742 9.68 -14.00 28.95
C ASP A 742 10.29 -13.11 27.86
N ILE A 743 10.20 -13.57 26.61
CA ILE A 743 10.73 -12.88 25.42
C ILE A 743 9.59 -12.45 24.50
N THR A 744 8.37 -12.29 25.02
CA THR A 744 7.19 -11.91 24.24
C THR A 744 7.36 -10.58 23.49
N SER A 745 8.15 -9.64 24.01
CA SER A 745 8.44 -8.36 23.33
C SER A 745 9.27 -8.51 22.07
N GLU A 746 9.99 -9.64 21.92
CA GLU A 746 10.89 -9.91 20.81
C GLU A 746 10.19 -10.63 19.65
N ILE A 747 8.88 -10.92 19.78
CA ILE A 747 8.11 -11.55 18.71
C ILE A 747 8.00 -10.61 17.51
N VAL A 748 8.47 -11.08 16.36
CA VAL A 748 8.27 -10.45 15.06
C VAL A 748 6.98 -10.97 14.44
N VAL A 749 6.08 -10.05 14.09
CA VAL A 749 4.77 -10.37 13.50
C VAL A 749 4.71 -9.88 12.05
N ASN A 750 4.49 -10.79 11.11
CA ASN A 750 4.12 -10.44 9.74
C ASN A 750 2.61 -10.62 9.56
N ASN A 751 1.88 -9.53 9.39
CA ASN A 751 0.42 -9.53 9.25
C ASN A 751 -0.01 -8.94 7.90
N PRO A 752 -0.20 -9.78 6.85
CA PRO A 752 -0.58 -9.34 5.52
C PRO A 752 -2.10 -9.21 5.31
N VAL A 753 -2.92 -9.31 6.37
CA VAL A 753 -4.38 -9.36 6.25
C VAL A 753 -4.93 -8.08 5.63
N ASP A 754 -5.60 -8.21 4.49
CA ASP A 754 -6.40 -7.16 3.86
C ASP A 754 -7.89 -7.50 3.97
N GLU A 755 -8.59 -6.79 4.85
CA GLU A 755 -10.02 -6.98 5.13
C GLU A 755 -10.92 -6.66 3.92
N ASN A 756 -10.40 -5.97 2.90
CA ASN A 756 -11.17 -5.57 1.72
C ASN A 756 -11.08 -6.59 0.59
N THR A 757 -10.20 -7.58 0.70
CA THR A 757 -9.93 -8.55 -0.35
C THR A 757 -10.30 -9.96 0.13
N VAL A 758 -11.21 -10.62 -0.59
CA VAL A 758 -11.58 -12.01 -0.29
C VAL A 758 -10.37 -12.91 -0.52
N GLY A 759 -10.02 -13.70 0.48
CA GLY A 759 -8.78 -14.46 0.44
C GLY A 759 -8.49 -15.18 1.74
N THR A 760 -7.45 -16.01 1.71
CA THR A 760 -6.89 -16.60 2.91
C THR A 760 -5.52 -15.98 3.15
N TYR A 761 -5.36 -15.34 4.30
CA TYR A 761 -4.15 -14.67 4.74
C TYR A 761 -3.52 -15.49 5.86
N THR A 762 -2.20 -15.53 5.89
CA THR A 762 -1.45 -16.18 6.96
C THR A 762 -0.65 -15.12 7.69
N ILE A 763 -0.95 -14.91 8.97
CA ILE A 763 -0.14 -14.12 9.88
C ILE A 763 0.91 -15.06 10.46
N THR A 764 2.18 -14.66 10.41
CA THR A 764 3.28 -15.44 10.96
C THR A 764 3.88 -14.77 12.19
N TYR A 765 4.20 -15.59 13.20
CA TYR A 765 4.84 -15.17 14.44
C TYR A 765 6.16 -15.91 14.60
N ASN A 766 7.23 -15.14 14.74
CA ASN A 766 8.59 -15.64 14.89
C ASN A 766 9.26 -15.00 16.11
N VAL A 767 10.11 -15.75 16.81
CA VAL A 767 10.93 -15.23 17.90
C VAL A 767 12.25 -16.00 17.94
N VAL A 768 13.33 -15.30 18.26
CA VAL A 768 14.66 -15.86 18.48
C VAL A 768 15.10 -15.41 19.86
N ASP A 769 15.71 -16.30 20.63
CA ASP A 769 16.30 -15.94 21.92
C ASP A 769 17.63 -15.21 21.76
N VAL A 770 18.29 -14.88 22.88
CA VAL A 770 19.57 -14.18 22.88
C VAL A 770 20.70 -15.08 22.35
N ALA A 771 20.59 -16.40 22.51
CA ALA A 771 21.56 -17.37 22.03
C ALA A 771 21.45 -17.67 20.53
N GLY A 772 20.38 -17.20 19.87
CA GLY A 772 20.13 -17.40 18.45
C GLY A 772 19.24 -18.59 18.12
N ASN A 773 18.63 -19.25 19.12
CA ASN A 773 17.71 -20.35 18.86
C ASN A 773 16.34 -19.79 18.45
N ALA A 774 15.86 -20.19 17.28
CA ALA A 774 14.57 -19.75 16.74
C ALA A 774 13.43 -20.68 17.18
N ALA A 775 12.35 -20.12 17.73
CA ALA A 775 11.14 -20.89 17.98
C ALA A 775 10.58 -21.45 16.66
N PRO A 776 9.95 -22.64 16.67
CA PRO A 776 9.13 -23.07 15.55
C PRO A 776 8.08 -22.00 15.22
N GLU A 777 8.02 -21.56 13.97
CA GLU A 777 7.06 -20.55 13.51
C GLU A 777 5.63 -21.00 13.83
N VAL A 778 4.84 -20.09 14.39
CA VAL A 778 3.41 -20.29 14.60
C VAL A 778 2.65 -19.39 13.66
N ASN A 779 1.58 -19.94 13.09
CA ASN A 779 0.78 -19.26 12.06
C ASN A 779 -0.67 -19.12 12.50
N ARG A 780 -1.28 -17.98 12.16
CA ARG A 780 -2.72 -17.75 12.23
C ARG A 780 -3.27 -17.56 10.82
N THR A 781 -4.33 -18.29 10.50
CA THR A 781 -5.02 -18.17 9.21
C THR A 781 -6.25 -17.28 9.35
N ILE A 782 -6.34 -16.23 8.54
CA ILE A 782 -7.53 -15.38 8.42
C ILE A 782 -8.17 -15.64 7.06
N THR A 783 -9.42 -16.07 7.06
CA THR A 783 -10.22 -16.22 5.84
C THR A 783 -11.20 -15.06 5.75
N VAL A 784 -10.98 -14.17 4.79
CA VAL A 784 -11.93 -13.12 4.42
C VAL A 784 -12.88 -13.70 3.39
N ILE A 785 -14.17 -13.71 3.70
CA ILE A 785 -15.24 -14.18 2.80
C ILE A 785 -16.19 -13.03 2.47
N ASP A 786 -16.91 -13.16 1.36
CA ASP A 786 -18.05 -12.31 1.07
C ASP A 786 -19.32 -13.14 0.99
N THR A 787 -20.29 -12.83 1.84
CA THR A 787 -21.59 -13.48 1.87
C THR A 787 -22.76 -12.52 1.69
N ILE A 788 -22.49 -11.22 1.50
CA ILE A 788 -23.52 -10.17 1.45
C ILE A 788 -23.76 -9.80 -0.02
N SER A 789 -24.98 -10.00 -0.51
CA SER A 789 -25.33 -9.61 -1.88
C SER A 789 -25.48 -8.09 -2.01
N PRO A 790 -25.17 -7.49 -3.18
CA PRO A 790 -25.36 -6.06 -3.40
C PRO A 790 -26.84 -5.64 -3.27
N THR A 791 -27.09 -4.39 -2.87
CA THR A 791 -28.40 -3.76 -2.84
C THR A 791 -28.48 -2.61 -3.84
N ILE A 792 -29.51 -2.62 -4.69
CA ILE A 792 -29.73 -1.59 -5.70
C ILE A 792 -31.10 -0.89 -5.58
N SER A 793 -31.17 0.38 -5.97
CA SER A 793 -32.42 1.17 -5.96
C SER A 793 -32.49 2.21 -7.09
N GLU A 794 -33.70 2.55 -7.54
CA GLU A 794 -33.91 3.59 -8.57
C GLU A 794 -33.65 4.98 -7.97
N VAL A 795 -32.90 5.82 -8.72
CA VAL A 795 -32.57 7.20 -8.31
C VAL A 795 -33.26 8.20 -9.22
N VAL A 796 -33.09 8.06 -10.53
CA VAL A 796 -33.73 8.92 -11.54
C VAL A 796 -34.44 8.04 -12.58
N PRO A 797 -35.79 8.02 -12.61
CA PRO A 797 -36.55 7.26 -13.58
C PRO A 797 -36.51 7.92 -14.97
N VAL A 798 -36.88 7.16 -16.01
CA VAL A 798 -37.10 7.70 -17.36
C VAL A 798 -38.30 8.65 -17.35
N VAL A 799 -38.15 9.82 -17.97
CA VAL A 799 -39.27 10.76 -18.18
C VAL A 799 -40.28 10.14 -19.15
N THR A 800 -41.57 10.18 -18.82
CA THR A 800 -42.62 9.56 -19.63
C THR A 800 -43.87 10.43 -19.78
N PRO A 801 -44.49 10.47 -20.98
CA PRO A 801 -43.98 9.94 -22.26
C PRO A 801 -42.77 10.77 -22.76
N THR A 802 -41.90 10.17 -23.56
CA THR A 802 -40.72 10.85 -24.15
C THR A 802 -40.54 10.47 -25.62
N SER A 803 -40.06 11.42 -26.42
CA SER A 803 -39.66 11.21 -27.82
C SER A 803 -38.19 10.79 -27.96
N ASP A 804 -37.43 10.80 -26.86
CA ASP A 804 -36.06 10.31 -26.82
C ASP A 804 -36.05 8.76 -26.82
N THR A 805 -35.70 8.17 -27.97
CA THR A 805 -35.57 6.71 -28.13
C THR A 805 -34.39 6.10 -27.38
N THR A 806 -33.52 6.89 -26.74
CA THR A 806 -32.36 6.42 -25.96
C THR A 806 -32.31 7.10 -24.59
N PRO A 807 -33.35 6.96 -23.75
CA PRO A 807 -33.45 7.74 -22.54
C PRO A 807 -32.37 7.35 -21.52
N ASN A 808 -31.92 8.33 -20.75
CA ASN A 808 -31.04 8.12 -19.61
C ASN A 808 -31.81 7.63 -18.38
N TYR A 809 -31.15 6.81 -17.57
CA TYR A 809 -31.69 6.24 -16.34
C TYR A 809 -30.58 6.15 -15.28
N VAL A 810 -30.91 6.42 -14.02
CA VAL A 810 -29.95 6.37 -12.91
C VAL A 810 -30.43 5.45 -11.79
N PHE A 811 -29.57 4.53 -11.36
CA PHE A 811 -29.81 3.69 -10.17
C PHE A 811 -28.60 3.71 -9.24
N TYR A 812 -28.84 3.50 -7.95
CA TYR A 812 -27.81 3.39 -6.92
C TYR A 812 -27.43 1.93 -6.70
N SER A 813 -26.15 1.66 -6.47
CA SER A 813 -25.62 0.36 -5.98
C SER A 813 -24.75 0.60 -4.75
N ASP A 814 -24.89 -0.20 -3.70
CA ASP A 814 -23.98 -0.17 -2.54
C ASP A 814 -22.65 -0.89 -2.81
N GLU A 815 -22.57 -1.65 -3.91
CA GLU A 815 -21.40 -2.41 -4.34
C GLU A 815 -21.18 -2.35 -5.86
N GLU A 816 -19.94 -2.53 -6.31
CA GLU A 816 -19.61 -2.73 -7.72
C GLU A 816 -20.05 -4.11 -8.22
N GLY A 817 -20.31 -4.24 -9.53
CA GLY A 817 -20.63 -5.54 -10.11
C GLY A 817 -21.07 -5.48 -11.56
N ASN A 818 -21.39 -6.64 -12.15
CA ASN A 818 -21.88 -6.75 -13.51
C ASN A 818 -23.39 -6.49 -13.56
N ILE A 819 -23.81 -5.59 -14.45
CA ILE A 819 -25.22 -5.26 -14.69
C ILE A 819 -25.81 -6.28 -15.65
N THR A 820 -26.94 -6.88 -15.25
CA THR A 820 -27.80 -7.69 -16.10
C THR A 820 -29.13 -6.97 -16.31
N TYR A 821 -29.52 -6.80 -17.56
CA TYR A 821 -30.81 -6.23 -17.95
C TYR A 821 -31.82 -7.34 -18.25
N GLY A 822 -33.05 -7.18 -17.79
CA GLY A 822 -34.20 -8.03 -18.12
C GLY A 822 -35.36 -7.21 -18.72
N GLY A 823 -36.27 -7.90 -19.41
CA GLY A 823 -37.42 -7.28 -20.09
C GLY A 823 -37.07 -6.70 -21.46
N GLY A 824 -37.80 -5.64 -21.85
CA GLY A 824 -37.63 -4.96 -23.15
C GLY A 824 -36.48 -3.95 -23.24
N CYS A 825 -35.76 -3.69 -22.13
CA CYS A 825 -34.70 -2.68 -22.08
C CYS A 825 -33.30 -3.32 -22.12
N SER A 826 -32.34 -2.61 -22.70
CA SER A 826 -30.92 -2.97 -22.67
C SER A 826 -30.04 -1.73 -22.76
N SER A 827 -28.80 -1.80 -22.28
CA SER A 827 -27.78 -0.75 -22.44
C SER A 827 -26.43 -1.39 -22.75
N THR A 828 -25.50 -0.61 -23.30
CA THR A 828 -24.10 -1.02 -23.48
C THR A 828 -23.30 -0.98 -22.18
N THR A 829 -23.78 -0.29 -21.15
CA THR A 829 -23.13 -0.27 -19.83
C THR A 829 -23.36 -1.59 -19.12
N THR A 830 -22.31 -2.38 -18.91
CA THR A 830 -22.39 -3.73 -18.30
C THR A 830 -21.84 -3.80 -16.88
N THR A 831 -21.37 -2.70 -16.31
CA THR A 831 -20.73 -2.65 -15.00
C THR A 831 -21.32 -1.52 -14.15
N ALA A 832 -21.63 -1.83 -12.90
CA ALA A 832 -22.02 -0.88 -11.87
C ALA A 832 -20.82 -0.57 -10.96
N VAL A 833 -20.75 0.66 -10.49
CA VAL A 833 -19.84 1.14 -9.44
C VAL A 833 -20.63 1.42 -8.16
N VAL A 834 -19.94 1.55 -7.02
CA VAL A 834 -20.55 2.01 -5.77
C VAL A 834 -21.09 3.44 -5.96
N GLY A 835 -22.34 3.67 -5.58
CA GLY A 835 -23.03 4.94 -5.74
C GLY A 835 -23.97 4.97 -6.94
N ASP A 836 -24.15 6.17 -7.49
CA ASP A 836 -25.08 6.43 -8.59
C ASP A 836 -24.49 5.98 -9.94
N ASN A 837 -25.21 5.10 -10.62
CA ASN A 837 -24.88 4.54 -11.93
C ASN A 837 -25.76 5.15 -13.00
N ASN A 838 -25.17 5.95 -13.88
CA ASN A 838 -25.86 6.59 -14.98
C ASN A 838 -25.74 5.73 -16.25
N ILE A 839 -26.86 5.25 -16.76
CA ILE A 839 -26.93 4.44 -17.98
C ILE A 839 -27.79 5.12 -19.03
N THR A 840 -27.48 4.86 -20.29
CA THR A 840 -28.32 5.26 -21.44
C THR A 840 -28.85 3.99 -22.07
N PHE A 841 -30.17 3.86 -22.20
CA PHE A 841 -30.74 2.70 -22.89
C PHE A 841 -30.37 2.73 -24.39
N ASN A 842 -30.19 1.54 -24.96
CA ASN A 842 -30.10 1.36 -26.40
C ASN A 842 -31.39 1.84 -27.07
N THR A 843 -31.35 2.09 -28.38
CA THR A 843 -32.52 2.57 -29.13
C THR A 843 -33.75 1.70 -28.90
N LEU A 844 -34.78 2.30 -28.32
CA LEU A 844 -36.09 1.73 -28.03
C LEU A 844 -37.09 2.14 -29.11
N ALA A 845 -38.04 1.26 -29.40
CA ALA A 845 -39.12 1.53 -30.35
C ALA A 845 -40.25 2.30 -29.65
N ASP A 846 -41.16 2.86 -30.45
CA ASP A 846 -42.42 3.44 -30.01
C ASP A 846 -43.31 2.36 -29.35
N ASP A 847 -43.34 2.33 -28.02
CA ASP A 847 -44.07 1.34 -27.22
C ASP A 847 -44.12 1.73 -25.73
N THR A 848 -44.88 0.96 -24.94
CA THR A 848 -44.89 0.99 -23.49
C THR A 848 -43.94 -0.04 -22.89
N TYR A 849 -42.94 0.42 -22.16
CA TYR A 849 -41.94 -0.40 -21.47
C TYR A 849 -42.34 -0.58 -20.00
N SER A 850 -42.77 -1.79 -19.63
CA SER A 850 -43.30 -2.09 -18.28
C SER A 850 -42.66 -3.31 -17.61
N ASP A 851 -41.75 -4.00 -18.30
CA ASP A 851 -41.11 -5.24 -17.87
C ASP A 851 -39.60 -5.09 -17.63
N CYS A 852 -39.06 -3.88 -17.81
CA CYS A 852 -37.64 -3.60 -17.68
C CYS A 852 -37.16 -3.75 -16.25
N ASN A 853 -36.08 -4.50 -16.06
CA ASN A 853 -35.46 -4.69 -14.75
C ASN A 853 -33.93 -4.79 -14.83
N ILE A 854 -33.30 -4.53 -13.70
CA ILE A 854 -31.85 -4.58 -13.52
C ILE A 854 -31.53 -5.47 -12.32
N THR A 855 -30.49 -6.28 -12.44
CA THR A 855 -29.76 -6.87 -11.31
C THR A 855 -28.26 -6.62 -11.48
N VAL A 856 -27.58 -6.30 -10.40
CA VAL A 856 -26.12 -6.29 -10.29
C VAL A 856 -25.65 -7.60 -9.65
N THR A 857 -24.60 -8.20 -10.22
CA THR A 857 -23.91 -9.39 -9.67
C THR A 857 -22.48 -9.00 -9.30
N ASP A 858 -22.08 -9.20 -8.05
CA ASP A 858 -20.72 -8.90 -7.59
C ASP A 858 -19.65 -9.84 -8.19
N ALA A 859 -18.39 -9.69 -7.75
CA ALA A 859 -17.28 -10.53 -8.20
C ALA A 859 -17.35 -11.98 -7.69
N GLN A 860 -18.08 -12.23 -6.59
CA GLN A 860 -18.27 -13.52 -5.96
C GLN A 860 -19.49 -14.27 -6.51
N GLY A 861 -20.26 -13.63 -7.38
CA GLY A 861 -21.44 -14.18 -8.03
C GLY A 861 -22.73 -14.02 -7.22
N LEU A 862 -22.75 -13.22 -6.16
CA LEU A 862 -23.97 -12.92 -5.42
C LEU A 862 -24.78 -11.88 -6.20
N VAL A 863 -26.08 -12.15 -6.33
CA VAL A 863 -26.99 -11.34 -7.15
C VAL A 863 -27.80 -10.45 -6.24
N SER A 864 -27.84 -9.16 -6.56
CA SER A 864 -28.65 -8.16 -5.89
C SER A 864 -30.16 -8.42 -5.96
N ASN A 865 -30.93 -7.60 -5.22
CA ASN A 865 -32.36 -7.51 -5.44
C ASN A 865 -32.66 -7.10 -6.90
N THR A 866 -33.72 -7.66 -7.49
CA THR A 866 -34.21 -7.19 -8.80
C THR A 866 -34.81 -5.80 -8.68
N LEU A 867 -34.21 -4.83 -9.35
CA LEU A 867 -34.74 -3.49 -9.50
C LEU A 867 -35.64 -3.42 -10.72
N ASN A 868 -36.96 -3.37 -10.51
CA ASN A 868 -37.91 -3.12 -11.59
C ASN A 868 -37.90 -1.62 -11.90
N ILE A 869 -37.60 -1.28 -13.15
CA ILE A 869 -37.58 0.11 -13.63
C ILE A 869 -39.02 0.62 -13.67
N THR A 870 -39.26 1.84 -13.20
CA THR A 870 -40.60 2.45 -13.27
C THR A 870 -41.08 2.48 -14.73
N PRO A 871 -42.30 1.98 -15.05
CA PRO A 871 -42.77 1.91 -16.43
C PRO A 871 -42.79 3.26 -17.15
N PHE A 872 -42.39 3.26 -18.42
CA PHE A 872 -42.35 4.45 -19.27
C PHE A 872 -42.82 4.17 -20.69
N VAL A 873 -43.15 5.23 -21.42
CA VAL A 873 -43.63 5.21 -22.81
C VAL A 873 -42.67 5.99 -23.69
N ILE A 874 -42.19 5.36 -24.75
CA ILE A 874 -41.54 6.03 -25.89
C ILE A 874 -42.64 6.35 -26.89
N ASP A 875 -42.77 7.61 -27.26
CA ASP A 875 -43.76 8.10 -28.23
C ASP A 875 -43.06 9.05 -29.20
N ILE A 876 -42.91 8.62 -30.45
CA ILE A 876 -42.23 9.36 -31.53
C ILE A 876 -43.19 9.89 -32.58
N GLN A 877 -44.51 9.68 -32.42
CA GLN A 877 -45.50 10.05 -33.43
C GLN A 877 -46.10 11.42 -33.11
N PRO A 878 -46.06 12.38 -34.04
CA PRO A 878 -46.73 13.65 -33.82
C PRO A 878 -48.24 13.53 -33.95
N ALA A 879 -48.96 14.37 -33.22
CA ALA A 879 -50.40 14.49 -33.33
C ALA A 879 -50.84 14.80 -34.78
N ILE A 880 -51.77 13.98 -35.30
CA ILE A 880 -52.37 14.11 -36.64
C ILE A 880 -53.67 14.91 -36.53
N LEU A 881 -53.80 15.95 -37.36
CA LEU A 881 -54.95 16.86 -37.34
C LEU A 881 -55.85 16.75 -38.57
N ALA A 882 -57.16 16.90 -38.39
CA ALA A 882 -58.13 17.01 -39.49
C ALA A 882 -59.25 18.00 -39.19
N GLU A 883 -59.69 18.75 -40.20
CA GLU A 883 -60.85 19.65 -40.09
C GLU A 883 -62.16 18.84 -40.07
N ILE A 884 -63.07 19.16 -39.14
CA ILE A 884 -64.33 18.44 -38.94
C ILE A 884 -65.53 19.32 -39.25
N THR A 885 -65.58 20.54 -38.72
CA THR A 885 -66.66 21.49 -39.00
C THR A 885 -66.03 22.84 -39.30
N PRO A 886 -65.97 23.24 -40.59
CA PRO A 886 -65.43 24.53 -40.98
C PRO A 886 -66.36 25.67 -40.58
N VAL A 887 -65.84 26.88 -40.55
CA VAL A 887 -66.65 28.11 -40.38
C VAL A 887 -67.56 28.28 -41.59
N SER A 888 -68.85 28.58 -41.35
CA SER A 888 -69.79 28.95 -42.41
C SER A 888 -69.38 30.26 -43.08
N THR A 889 -69.51 30.36 -44.40
CA THR A 889 -69.06 31.54 -45.17
C THR A 889 -70.09 31.94 -46.24
N PRO A 890 -70.45 33.23 -46.35
CA PRO A 890 -70.15 34.32 -45.41
C PRO A 890 -70.83 34.13 -44.04
N THR A 891 -70.29 34.72 -42.97
CA THR A 891 -70.87 34.70 -41.61
C THR A 891 -70.90 36.08 -40.98
N ALA A 892 -72.00 36.44 -40.31
CA ALA A 892 -72.10 37.62 -39.46
C ALA A 892 -71.49 37.43 -38.05
N ASP A 893 -71.22 36.19 -37.66
CA ASP A 893 -70.54 35.89 -36.40
C ASP A 893 -69.05 36.21 -36.53
N THR A 894 -68.60 37.24 -35.81
CA THR A 894 -67.18 37.65 -35.73
C THR A 894 -66.36 36.79 -34.78
N THR A 895 -66.98 35.83 -34.09
CA THR A 895 -66.33 34.84 -33.20
C THR A 895 -66.77 33.41 -33.55
N PRO A 896 -66.65 32.97 -34.81
CA PRO A 896 -67.27 31.74 -35.24
C PRO A 896 -66.65 30.51 -34.56
N SER A 897 -67.48 29.51 -34.33
CA SER A 897 -67.02 28.21 -33.81
C SER A 897 -66.41 27.38 -34.93
N TYR A 898 -65.30 26.70 -34.62
CA TYR A 898 -64.56 25.82 -35.52
C TYR A 898 -64.28 24.48 -34.84
N THR A 899 -64.44 23.37 -35.56
CA THR A 899 -64.15 22.04 -34.99
C THR A 899 -63.11 21.29 -35.83
N PHE A 900 -62.08 20.76 -35.18
CA PHE A 900 -61.07 19.88 -35.76
C PHE A 900 -60.91 18.62 -34.90
N SER A 901 -60.32 17.55 -35.44
CA SER A 901 -59.95 16.36 -34.67
C SER A 901 -58.43 16.28 -34.52
N SER A 902 -57.96 15.79 -33.37
CA SER A 902 -56.57 15.39 -33.15
C SER A 902 -56.49 13.90 -32.86
N SER A 903 -55.46 13.20 -33.34
CA SER A 903 -55.24 11.79 -33.00
C SER A 903 -54.93 11.60 -31.51
N GLU A 904 -54.36 12.62 -30.87
CA GLU A 904 -53.89 12.57 -29.48
C GLU A 904 -54.15 13.90 -28.76
N ALA A 905 -53.98 13.92 -27.44
CA ALA A 905 -54.10 15.16 -26.68
C ALA A 905 -52.81 16.00 -26.80
N GLY A 906 -52.92 17.33 -26.75
CA GLY A 906 -51.75 18.20 -26.88
C GLY A 906 -52.02 19.68 -26.68
N THR A 907 -50.99 20.50 -26.86
CA THR A 907 -51.06 21.96 -26.76
C THR A 907 -51.31 22.56 -28.14
N ILE A 908 -52.33 23.41 -28.26
CA ILE A 908 -52.69 24.09 -29.51
C ILE A 908 -51.85 25.36 -29.69
N ALA A 909 -51.32 25.57 -30.89
CA ALA A 909 -50.73 26.83 -31.33
C ALA A 909 -51.41 27.33 -32.61
N TYR A 910 -51.72 28.63 -32.65
CA TYR A 910 -52.34 29.30 -33.80
C TYR A 910 -51.31 30.12 -34.57
N VAL A 911 -51.36 30.04 -35.90
CA VAL A 911 -50.54 30.84 -36.81
C VAL A 911 -51.45 31.46 -37.87
N GLY A 912 -51.28 32.76 -38.14
CA GLY A 912 -52.18 33.52 -39.02
C GLY A 912 -52.94 34.60 -38.28
N ASP A 913 -54.12 34.96 -38.78
CA ASP A 913 -55.03 35.95 -38.21
C ASP A 913 -56.15 35.35 -37.35
N CYS A 914 -56.45 34.05 -37.48
CA CYS A 914 -57.32 33.34 -36.55
C CYS A 914 -56.59 33.00 -35.25
N THR A 915 -57.12 33.45 -34.12
CA THR A 915 -56.64 33.11 -32.76
C THR A 915 -57.80 32.66 -31.88
N SER A 916 -57.51 31.94 -30.80
CA SER A 916 -58.51 31.51 -29.81
C SER A 916 -57.84 31.35 -28.44
N SER A 917 -58.58 31.61 -27.38
CA SER A 917 -58.13 31.37 -26.00
C SER A 917 -57.91 29.89 -25.63
N THR A 918 -58.44 28.95 -26.41
CA THR A 918 -58.26 27.51 -26.18
C THR A 918 -56.86 27.07 -26.58
N THR A 919 -56.03 26.66 -25.62
CA THR A 919 -54.63 26.25 -25.86
C THR A 919 -54.39 24.75 -25.74
N THR A 920 -55.43 23.94 -25.57
CA THR A 920 -55.31 22.48 -25.37
C THR A 920 -56.28 21.72 -26.25
N ALA A 921 -55.80 20.63 -26.86
CA ALA A 921 -56.57 19.65 -27.59
C ALA A 921 -56.65 18.35 -26.81
N VAL A 922 -57.77 17.64 -26.93
CA VAL A 922 -57.92 16.24 -26.53
C VAL A 922 -57.87 15.34 -27.76
N ALA A 923 -57.58 14.06 -27.55
CA ALA A 923 -57.74 13.05 -28.60
C ALA A 923 -59.22 12.99 -29.05
N GLY A 924 -59.45 12.98 -30.36
CA GLY A 924 -60.77 13.11 -30.96
C GLY A 924 -61.12 14.57 -31.31
N ASN A 925 -62.41 14.90 -31.27
CA ASN A 925 -62.92 16.20 -31.76
C ASN A 925 -62.73 17.31 -30.72
N ASN A 926 -62.28 18.46 -31.20
CA ASN A 926 -62.00 19.68 -30.46
C ASN A 926 -62.77 20.83 -31.10
N THR A 927 -63.68 21.44 -30.36
CA THR A 927 -64.41 22.64 -30.80
C THR A 927 -63.80 23.86 -30.12
N ILE A 928 -63.36 24.82 -30.92
CA ILE A 928 -62.83 26.11 -30.47
C ILE A 928 -63.75 27.23 -30.95
N THR A 929 -63.70 28.37 -30.27
CA THR A 929 -64.36 29.60 -30.68
C THR A 929 -63.26 30.60 -30.97
N PHE A 930 -63.19 31.11 -32.21
CA PHE A 930 -62.17 32.11 -32.54
C PHE A 930 -62.41 33.40 -31.74
N ASP A 931 -61.32 34.06 -31.36
CA ASP A 931 -61.35 35.43 -30.88
C ASP A 931 -61.89 36.36 -31.98
N THR A 932 -62.32 37.57 -31.60
CA THR A 932 -63.01 38.48 -32.54
C THR A 932 -62.18 38.75 -33.80
N LEU A 933 -62.72 38.33 -34.95
CA LEU A 933 -62.15 38.49 -36.28
C LEU A 933 -62.68 39.77 -36.94
N ASN A 934 -61.83 40.42 -37.75
CA ASN A 934 -62.24 41.59 -38.53
C ASN A 934 -63.07 41.18 -39.74
N THR A 935 -63.99 42.06 -40.19
CA THR A 935 -64.70 41.92 -41.46
C THR A 935 -63.71 41.71 -42.62
N GLY A 936 -63.86 40.64 -43.39
CA GLY A 936 -62.90 40.29 -44.43
C GLY A 936 -62.78 38.80 -44.77
N VAL A 937 -61.84 38.50 -45.67
CA VAL A 937 -61.49 37.13 -46.07
C VAL A 937 -60.36 36.61 -45.16
N HIS A 938 -60.58 35.47 -44.52
CA HIS A 938 -59.59 34.76 -43.70
C HIS A 938 -59.12 33.52 -44.44
N ASN A 939 -57.86 33.50 -44.90
CA ASN A 939 -57.30 32.43 -45.73
C ASN A 939 -55.89 31.97 -45.34
N ASN A 940 -55.38 32.45 -44.20
CA ASN A 940 -54.04 32.17 -43.68
C ASN A 940 -54.07 31.59 -42.25
N CYS A 941 -55.20 31.05 -41.83
CA CYS A 941 -55.39 30.46 -40.51
C CYS A 941 -54.83 29.02 -40.45
N ILE A 942 -53.88 28.78 -39.55
CA ILE A 942 -53.19 27.49 -39.37
C ILE A 942 -53.26 27.10 -37.88
N LEU A 943 -53.55 25.82 -37.64
CA LEU A 943 -53.60 25.21 -36.31
C LEU A 943 -52.52 24.11 -36.20
N ARG A 944 -51.81 24.10 -35.07
CA ARG A 944 -50.79 23.10 -34.72
C ARG A 944 -51.11 22.50 -33.36
N VAL A 945 -50.83 21.21 -33.15
CA VAL A 945 -50.95 20.54 -31.85
C VAL A 945 -49.67 19.79 -31.53
N THR A 946 -49.03 20.14 -30.41
CA THR A 946 -47.86 19.45 -29.86
C THR A 946 -48.32 18.48 -28.78
N ASP A 947 -48.03 17.18 -28.91
CA ASP A 947 -48.37 16.15 -27.91
C ASP A 947 -47.52 16.25 -26.63
N ALA A 948 -47.74 15.30 -25.71
CA ALA A 948 -47.06 15.24 -24.42
C ALA A 948 -45.58 14.83 -24.51
N ALA A 949 -45.20 14.05 -25.53
CA ALA A 949 -43.81 13.68 -25.82
C ALA A 949 -43.04 14.79 -26.56
N SER A 950 -43.72 15.91 -26.86
CA SER A 950 -43.21 17.07 -27.58
C SER A 950 -42.77 16.77 -29.02
N ASN A 951 -43.42 15.82 -29.69
CA ASN A 951 -43.12 15.53 -31.09
C ASN A 951 -43.47 16.72 -32.01
N GLU A 952 -42.78 16.81 -33.16
CA GLU A 952 -42.98 17.90 -34.13
C GLU A 952 -44.35 17.78 -34.83
N TYR A 953 -45.24 18.71 -34.52
CA TYR A 953 -46.65 18.75 -34.95
C TYR A 953 -46.88 18.64 -36.47
N THR A 954 -48.07 18.14 -36.85
CA THR A 954 -48.61 18.34 -38.20
C THR A 954 -49.43 19.64 -38.28
N GLU A 955 -49.29 20.41 -39.36
CA GLU A 955 -50.05 21.65 -39.56
C GLU A 955 -51.42 21.38 -40.19
N LEU A 956 -52.48 21.94 -39.61
CA LEU A 956 -53.81 21.99 -40.20
C LEU A 956 -54.10 23.39 -40.74
N ASN A 957 -54.24 23.51 -42.06
CA ASN A 957 -54.75 24.73 -42.70
C ASN A 957 -56.28 24.78 -42.55
N ILE A 958 -56.80 25.82 -41.91
CA ILE A 958 -58.24 26.04 -41.76
C ILE A 958 -58.80 26.53 -43.10
N SER A 959 -59.92 25.94 -43.54
CA SER A 959 -60.57 26.32 -44.79
C SER A 959 -60.93 27.81 -44.84
N THR A 960 -60.69 28.46 -45.99
CA THR A 960 -60.98 29.90 -46.19
C THR A 960 -62.45 30.25 -45.92
N PHE A 961 -62.70 31.32 -45.17
CA PHE A 961 -64.04 31.86 -44.90
C PHE A 961 -64.07 33.40 -44.93
N VAL A 962 -65.28 33.97 -45.03
CA VAL A 962 -65.52 35.42 -45.05
C VAL A 962 -66.38 35.81 -43.85
N VAL A 963 -65.91 36.78 -43.07
CA VAL A 963 -66.68 37.45 -42.01
C VAL A 963 -67.28 38.73 -42.58
N ASP A 964 -68.60 38.87 -42.50
CA ASP A 964 -69.37 40.03 -42.95
C ASP A 964 -70.40 40.43 -41.89
N ASP A 965 -70.07 41.44 -41.07
CA ASP A 965 -70.89 41.96 -39.97
C ASP A 965 -71.63 43.26 -40.33
N VAL A 966 -71.61 43.64 -41.61
CA VAL A 966 -72.17 44.90 -42.08
C VAL A 966 -73.57 44.66 -42.63
N ALA A 967 -74.56 45.40 -42.10
CA ALA A 967 -75.93 45.28 -42.59
C ALA A 967 -76.15 45.98 -43.94
N PRO A 968 -77.04 45.44 -44.80
CA PRO A 968 -77.40 46.07 -46.06
C PRO A 968 -78.12 47.41 -45.85
N VAL A 969 -77.99 48.33 -46.80
CA VAL A 969 -78.57 49.69 -46.73
C VAL A 969 -79.75 49.83 -47.68
N ILE A 970 -80.94 50.20 -47.17
CA ILE A 970 -82.17 50.41 -47.96
C ILE A 970 -82.31 51.87 -48.41
N THR A 971 -82.67 52.07 -49.68
CA THR A 971 -83.03 53.37 -50.28
C THR A 971 -84.48 53.34 -50.81
N ARG A 972 -85.37 54.15 -50.24
CA ARG A 972 -86.79 54.26 -50.67
C ARG A 972 -86.92 55.01 -52.00
N THR A 973 -87.75 54.50 -52.92
CA THR A 973 -88.03 55.12 -54.22
C THR A 973 -89.31 55.94 -54.16
N GLY A 974 -89.26 57.25 -54.43
CA GLY A 974 -90.42 58.16 -54.39
C GLY A 974 -90.65 58.82 -53.03
N ASP A 975 -91.76 59.56 -52.90
CA ASP A 975 -92.01 60.42 -51.74
C ASP A 975 -92.19 59.65 -50.42
N ALA A 976 -91.85 60.30 -49.31
CA ALA A 976 -92.01 59.76 -47.96
C ALA A 976 -93.47 59.81 -47.47
N THR A 977 -94.26 60.74 -48.02
CA THR A 977 -95.63 61.00 -47.60
C THR A 977 -96.52 61.26 -48.82
N ILE A 978 -97.68 60.63 -48.88
CA ILE A 978 -98.65 60.77 -49.98
C ILE A 978 -100.02 61.13 -49.39
N ASN A 979 -100.63 62.21 -49.86
CA ASN A 979 -101.96 62.67 -49.43
C ASN A 979 -102.98 62.40 -50.53
N LEU A 980 -104.12 61.81 -50.18
CA LEU A 980 -105.21 61.45 -51.07
C LEU A 980 -106.56 61.96 -50.52
N LEU A 981 -107.55 62.15 -51.38
CA LEU A 981 -108.95 62.29 -50.96
C LEU A 981 -109.65 60.93 -50.99
N VAL A 982 -110.76 60.79 -50.26
CA VAL A 982 -111.49 59.52 -50.19
C VAL A 982 -111.80 58.99 -51.61
N ASN A 983 -111.51 57.71 -51.85
CA ASN A 983 -111.61 56.97 -53.11
C ASN A 983 -110.57 57.29 -54.22
N GLN A 984 -109.50 58.05 -53.95
CA GLN A 984 -108.37 58.17 -54.91
C GLN A 984 -107.47 56.91 -54.91
N THR A 985 -106.84 56.60 -56.04
CA THR A 985 -106.01 55.39 -56.21
C THR A 985 -104.59 55.56 -55.64
N TYR A 986 -104.13 54.61 -54.84
CA TYR A 986 -102.75 54.51 -54.35
C TYR A 986 -101.90 53.52 -55.18
N ILE A 987 -100.66 53.89 -55.56
CA ILE A 987 -99.67 53.02 -56.24
C ILE A 987 -98.35 53.07 -55.47
N GLU A 988 -97.83 51.92 -55.06
CA GLU A 988 -96.58 51.79 -54.30
C GLU A 988 -95.34 51.84 -55.23
N ALA A 989 -94.37 52.70 -54.90
CA ALA A 989 -93.17 52.95 -55.72
C ALA A 989 -91.93 52.08 -55.39
N GLY A 990 -91.95 51.31 -54.30
CA GLY A 990 -90.90 50.36 -53.90
C GLY A 990 -89.67 50.99 -53.24
N ALA A 991 -88.63 50.18 -53.07
CA ALA A 991 -87.31 50.55 -52.52
C ALA A 991 -86.21 49.63 -53.10
N THR A 992 -84.96 50.08 -53.10
CA THR A 992 -83.76 49.31 -53.47
C THR A 992 -82.82 49.15 -52.28
N CYS A 993 -81.81 48.29 -52.36
CA CYS A 993 -80.76 48.21 -51.34
C CYS A 993 -79.39 47.88 -51.93
N THR A 994 -78.33 48.14 -51.16
CA THR A 994 -76.92 47.86 -51.48
C THR A 994 -76.21 47.27 -50.27
N ASP A 995 -75.23 46.40 -50.52
CA ASP A 995 -74.43 45.71 -49.49
C ASP A 995 -72.94 45.65 -49.90
N ASN A 996 -72.03 45.43 -48.94
CA ASN A 996 -70.58 45.37 -49.15
C ASN A 996 -70.08 44.03 -49.72
N TYR A 997 -70.77 42.91 -49.47
CA TYR A 997 -70.42 41.60 -50.05
C TYR A 997 -71.52 41.02 -50.92
N ASP A 998 -72.78 41.42 -50.73
CA ASP A 998 -73.90 40.96 -51.54
C ASP A 998 -74.19 41.88 -52.73
N ALA A 999 -73.96 41.36 -53.93
CA ALA A 999 -74.22 42.08 -55.18
C ALA A 999 -75.70 42.39 -55.44
N ALA A 1000 -76.62 41.72 -54.73
CA ALA A 1000 -78.06 41.95 -54.80
C ALA A 1000 -78.76 41.58 -53.49
N CYS A 1001 -79.39 42.55 -52.81
CA CYS A 1001 -80.28 42.31 -51.67
C CYS A 1001 -81.74 42.56 -52.07
N ASN A 1002 -82.67 41.76 -51.52
CA ASN A 1002 -84.09 41.78 -51.91
C ASN A 1002 -84.92 42.53 -50.87
N VAL A 1003 -85.37 43.74 -51.20
CA VAL A 1003 -86.23 44.52 -50.30
C VAL A 1003 -87.64 43.94 -50.27
N THR A 1004 -88.07 43.53 -49.09
CA THR A 1004 -89.44 43.12 -48.78
C THR A 1004 -90.29 44.31 -48.35
N ILE A 1005 -91.48 44.44 -48.94
CA ILE A 1005 -92.46 45.49 -48.64
C ILE A 1005 -93.52 44.90 -47.70
N GLY A 1006 -93.79 45.59 -46.59
CA GLY A 1006 -94.80 45.25 -45.59
C GLY A 1006 -95.47 46.50 -45.03
N GLY A 1007 -96.05 46.41 -43.82
CA GLY A 1007 -96.79 47.50 -43.18
C GLY A 1007 -98.29 47.41 -43.43
N ASP A 1008 -98.98 48.54 -43.35
CA ASP A 1008 -100.43 48.64 -43.47
C ASP A 1008 -100.92 48.34 -44.89
N THR A 1009 -102.13 47.78 -45.01
CA THR A 1009 -102.84 47.76 -46.30
C THR A 1009 -103.59 49.08 -46.44
N VAL A 1010 -103.25 49.89 -47.46
CA VAL A 1010 -103.84 51.21 -47.66
C VAL A 1010 -105.28 51.08 -48.18
N ASP A 1011 -106.26 51.39 -47.32
CA ASP A 1011 -107.68 51.46 -47.69
C ASP A 1011 -108.06 52.91 -48.01
N THR A 1012 -108.21 53.22 -49.31
CA THR A 1012 -108.53 54.58 -49.74
C THR A 1012 -110.01 54.94 -49.64
N SER A 1013 -110.87 54.01 -49.19
CA SER A 1013 -112.32 54.23 -49.06
C SER A 1013 -112.74 54.92 -47.76
N ALA A 1014 -111.82 55.11 -46.82
CA ALA A 1014 -112.05 55.76 -45.54
C ALA A 1014 -110.97 56.79 -45.21
N VAL A 1015 -111.33 57.81 -44.44
CA VAL A 1015 -110.39 58.80 -43.87
C VAL A 1015 -109.47 58.10 -42.88
N GLY A 1016 -108.15 58.27 -43.04
CA GLY A 1016 -107.16 57.61 -42.18
C GLY A 1016 -105.71 57.81 -42.63
N ASP A 1017 -104.78 57.43 -41.74
CA ASP A 1017 -103.34 57.40 -41.98
C ASP A 1017 -102.84 55.94 -42.05
N PHE A 1018 -101.98 55.62 -43.02
CA PHE A 1018 -101.43 54.28 -43.26
C PHE A 1018 -99.90 54.33 -43.41
N VAL A 1019 -99.18 53.31 -42.93
CA VAL A 1019 -97.70 53.24 -42.98
C VAL A 1019 -97.21 51.97 -43.70
N ILE A 1020 -96.46 52.13 -44.77
CA ILE A 1020 -95.75 51.04 -45.49
C ILE A 1020 -94.30 50.93 -44.99
N THR A 1021 -93.78 49.72 -44.81
CA THR A 1021 -92.41 49.43 -44.32
C THR A 1021 -91.57 48.65 -45.35
N TYR A 1022 -90.26 48.91 -45.41
CA TYR A 1022 -89.29 48.22 -46.27
C TYR A 1022 -88.19 47.56 -45.44
N ASN A 1023 -87.92 46.26 -45.65
CA ASN A 1023 -86.93 45.47 -44.90
C ASN A 1023 -86.07 44.59 -45.83
N THR A 1024 -84.80 44.33 -45.50
CA THR A 1024 -83.97 43.31 -46.17
C THR A 1024 -82.96 42.74 -45.18
N THR A 1025 -82.47 41.53 -45.45
CA THR A 1025 -81.36 40.86 -44.75
C THR A 1025 -80.39 40.36 -45.82
N ASP A 1026 -79.09 40.44 -45.57
CA ASP A 1026 -78.04 39.93 -46.47
C ASP A 1026 -77.86 38.40 -46.34
N THR A 1027 -76.90 37.82 -47.06
CA THR A 1027 -76.59 36.38 -47.02
C THR A 1027 -75.81 35.95 -45.78
N ALA A 1028 -75.09 36.87 -45.13
CA ALA A 1028 -74.40 36.65 -43.86
C ALA A 1028 -75.39 36.66 -42.65
N GLY A 1029 -76.61 37.17 -42.86
CA GLY A 1029 -77.68 37.24 -41.88
C GLY A 1029 -77.87 38.61 -41.22
N ASN A 1030 -77.17 39.66 -41.66
CA ASN A 1030 -77.32 41.01 -41.10
C ASN A 1030 -78.59 41.67 -41.63
N ALA A 1031 -79.42 42.21 -40.73
CA ALA A 1031 -80.69 42.86 -41.08
C ALA A 1031 -80.53 44.37 -41.25
N ALA A 1032 -81.02 44.92 -42.37
CA ALA A 1032 -81.07 46.36 -42.62
C ALA A 1032 -81.97 47.11 -41.63
N THR A 1033 -81.70 48.39 -41.41
CA THR A 1033 -82.64 49.28 -40.70
C THR A 1033 -83.91 49.50 -41.55
N THR A 1034 -85.09 49.28 -40.96
CA THR A 1034 -86.39 49.47 -41.63
C THR A 1034 -86.62 50.90 -42.09
N VAL A 1035 -87.09 51.08 -43.33
CA VAL A 1035 -87.50 52.39 -43.90
C VAL A 1035 -89.04 52.43 -44.06
N THR A 1036 -89.70 53.59 -43.91
CA THR A 1036 -91.17 53.72 -43.98
C THR A 1036 -91.70 54.76 -44.98
N ARG A 1037 -92.99 54.65 -45.35
CA ARG A 1037 -93.78 55.63 -46.13
C ARG A 1037 -95.16 55.82 -45.51
N ASN A 1038 -95.63 57.07 -45.37
CA ASN A 1038 -96.92 57.42 -44.76
C ASN A 1038 -97.96 57.88 -45.80
N ILE A 1039 -99.22 57.44 -45.69
CA ILE A 1039 -100.32 57.78 -46.60
C ILE A 1039 -101.50 58.37 -45.82
N HIS A 1040 -102.09 59.50 -46.24
CA HIS A 1040 -103.16 60.23 -45.52
C HIS A 1040 -104.41 60.49 -46.39
N ILE A 1041 -105.64 60.27 -45.87
CA ILE A 1041 -106.95 60.40 -46.61
C ILE A 1041 -108.01 61.27 -45.85
N ALA A 1042 -108.81 62.16 -46.52
CA ALA A 1042 -109.79 63.15 -45.91
C ALA A 1042 -111.21 63.36 -46.61
N ALA A 1043 -112.22 64.05 -45.98
CA ALA A 1043 -113.70 64.21 -46.35
C ALA A 1043 -114.27 65.67 -46.67
N GLY A 1044 -115.55 65.84 -47.15
CA GLY A 1044 -116.23 67.11 -47.69
C GLY A 1044 -117.39 67.80 -46.87
N ALA A 1045 -118.07 68.89 -47.34
CA ALA A 1045 -118.90 69.89 -46.56
C ALA A 1045 -120.45 70.04 -46.88
N SER A 1046 -121.25 70.84 -46.13
CA SER A 1046 -122.77 70.94 -46.12
C SER A 1046 -123.42 72.26 -46.67
N PRO A 1047 -124.74 72.29 -47.07
CA PRO A 1047 -125.42 73.42 -47.74
C PRO A 1047 -125.83 74.61 -46.83
N ILE A 1048 -126.11 75.80 -47.40
CA ILE A 1048 -126.49 77.04 -46.68
C ILE A 1048 -127.88 77.56 -47.10
N ILE A 1049 -128.77 77.94 -46.16
CA ILE A 1049 -130.09 78.57 -46.41
C ILE A 1049 -130.08 80.09 -46.13
N THR A 1050 -130.76 80.88 -46.98
CA THR A 1050 -131.01 82.32 -46.81
C THR A 1050 -132.52 82.62 -46.78
N VAL A 1051 -133.00 83.31 -45.73
CA VAL A 1051 -134.41 83.75 -45.59
C VAL A 1051 -134.61 85.15 -46.17
N HIS A 1052 -135.59 85.37 -47.06
CA HIS A 1052 -135.81 86.65 -47.74
C HIS A 1052 -136.84 87.54 -47.02
N GLY A 1053 -136.75 88.86 -47.14
CA GLY A 1053 -137.70 89.80 -46.50
C GLY A 1053 -137.56 89.89 -44.97
N ASP A 1054 -138.45 90.64 -44.34
CA ASP A 1054 -138.35 90.91 -42.89
C ASP A 1054 -138.53 89.65 -42.04
N ASN A 1055 -137.73 89.57 -40.97
CA ASN A 1055 -137.78 88.51 -39.98
C ASN A 1055 -137.32 89.09 -38.61
N PRO A 1056 -138.23 89.37 -37.67
CA PRO A 1056 -139.65 89.01 -37.70
C PRO A 1056 -140.48 89.83 -38.69
N LEU A 1057 -141.34 89.15 -39.46
CA LEU A 1057 -142.33 89.79 -40.34
C LEU A 1057 -143.53 90.24 -39.49
N THR A 1058 -143.90 91.51 -39.56
CA THR A 1058 -145.04 92.04 -38.80
C THR A 1058 -146.29 92.02 -39.69
N VAL A 1059 -147.37 91.44 -39.18
CA VAL A 1059 -148.65 91.30 -39.89
C VAL A 1059 -149.75 91.90 -39.03
N GLU A 1060 -150.64 92.68 -39.66
CA GLU A 1060 -151.79 93.26 -38.98
C GLU A 1060 -152.86 92.22 -38.63
N VAL A 1061 -153.48 92.37 -37.48
CA VAL A 1061 -154.51 91.45 -37.01
C VAL A 1061 -155.69 91.42 -37.99
N ASN A 1062 -156.14 90.21 -38.29
CA ASN A 1062 -157.15 89.89 -39.30
C ASN A 1062 -156.76 90.20 -40.76
N THR A 1063 -155.49 90.46 -41.06
CA THR A 1063 -154.97 90.50 -42.46
C THR A 1063 -154.31 89.18 -42.86
N PRO A 1064 -154.35 88.74 -44.13
CA PRO A 1064 -153.70 87.49 -44.55
C PRO A 1064 -152.17 87.57 -44.48
N PHE A 1065 -151.51 86.51 -43.98
CA PHE A 1065 -150.05 86.36 -44.05
C PHE A 1065 -149.59 86.00 -45.47
N ILE A 1066 -148.58 86.69 -45.98
CA ILE A 1066 -147.89 86.37 -47.24
C ILE A 1066 -146.40 86.19 -46.93
N ASP A 1067 -145.85 85.03 -47.27
CA ASP A 1067 -144.43 84.70 -47.06
C ASP A 1067 -143.54 85.23 -48.21
N PRO A 1068 -142.47 85.99 -47.90
CA PRO A 1068 -141.45 86.37 -48.88
C PRO A 1068 -140.54 85.24 -49.40
N GLY A 1069 -140.54 84.03 -48.82
CA GLY A 1069 -139.79 82.85 -49.30
C GLY A 1069 -138.31 82.75 -48.88
N VAL A 1070 -137.59 81.71 -49.36
CA VAL A 1070 -136.17 81.38 -49.04
C VAL A 1070 -135.40 80.82 -50.26
N SER A 1071 -134.06 80.79 -50.19
CA SER A 1071 -133.15 80.13 -51.15
C SER A 1071 -132.03 79.34 -50.45
N ALA A 1072 -131.47 78.30 -51.08
CA ALA A 1072 -130.34 77.52 -50.55
C ALA A 1072 -129.22 77.28 -51.58
N SER A 1073 -127.96 77.14 -51.14
CA SER A 1073 -126.79 76.85 -51.99
C SER A 1073 -125.70 76.02 -51.30
N ASP A 1074 -125.00 75.18 -52.07
CA ASP A 1074 -123.86 74.33 -51.66
C ASP A 1074 -122.63 74.49 -52.58
N LEU A 1075 -121.40 74.20 -52.11
CA LEU A 1075 -120.16 74.36 -52.90
C LEU A 1075 -120.03 73.28 -53.99
N GLU A 1076 -120.48 72.06 -53.70
CA GLU A 1076 -120.43 70.92 -54.60
C GLU A 1076 -121.71 70.81 -55.46
N ASP A 1077 -122.89 71.13 -54.92
CA ASP A 1077 -124.20 70.97 -55.58
C ASP A 1077 -124.87 72.26 -56.13
N GLY A 1078 -124.29 73.44 -55.86
CA GLY A 1078 -124.82 74.72 -56.34
C GLY A 1078 -126.19 75.08 -55.73
N THR A 1079 -127.08 75.74 -56.49
CA THR A 1079 -128.38 76.24 -55.97
C THR A 1079 -129.55 75.27 -56.17
N ASN A 1080 -129.32 74.06 -56.68
CA ASN A 1080 -130.38 73.13 -57.10
C ASN A 1080 -130.80 72.19 -55.96
N LEU A 1081 -131.05 72.76 -54.79
CA LEU A 1081 -131.36 72.04 -53.55
C LEU A 1081 -132.88 72.00 -53.32
N THR A 1082 -133.40 70.90 -52.76
CA THR A 1082 -134.82 70.79 -52.42
C THR A 1082 -135.08 71.53 -51.12
N ILE A 1083 -135.97 72.54 -51.13
CA ILE A 1083 -136.35 73.28 -49.92
C ILE A 1083 -137.80 72.97 -49.56
N THR A 1084 -138.07 72.69 -48.29
CA THR A 1084 -139.42 72.46 -47.74
C THR A 1084 -139.73 73.40 -46.58
N SER A 1085 -141.01 73.65 -46.28
CA SER A 1085 -141.45 74.47 -45.13
C SER A 1085 -142.62 73.85 -44.36
N ASP A 1086 -142.76 74.19 -43.07
CA ASP A 1086 -143.82 73.72 -42.17
C ASP A 1086 -145.16 74.46 -42.37
N VAL A 1087 -145.83 74.19 -43.49
CA VAL A 1087 -147.23 74.54 -43.84
C VAL A 1087 -147.78 75.88 -43.28
N PHE A 1088 -147.81 76.90 -44.14
CA PHE A 1088 -148.31 78.26 -43.84
C PHE A 1088 -149.74 78.37 -43.28
N SER A 1089 -150.60 77.35 -43.41
CA SER A 1089 -151.98 77.37 -42.89
C SER A 1089 -152.07 77.36 -41.35
N SER A 1090 -150.94 77.15 -40.68
CA SER A 1090 -150.80 77.20 -39.22
C SER A 1090 -150.63 78.63 -38.68
N ILE A 1091 -150.38 79.62 -39.55
CA ILE A 1091 -150.29 81.03 -39.14
C ILE A 1091 -151.69 81.61 -39.02
N HIS A 1092 -152.15 81.77 -37.79
CA HIS A 1092 -153.45 82.36 -37.46
C HIS A 1092 -153.30 83.85 -37.19
N THR A 1093 -153.77 84.70 -38.12
CA THR A 1093 -153.63 86.17 -37.99
C THR A 1093 -154.81 86.82 -37.26
N ASP A 1094 -155.79 86.05 -36.79
CA ASP A 1094 -156.94 86.50 -36.01
C ASP A 1094 -156.64 86.67 -34.50
N THR A 1095 -155.45 86.26 -34.07
CA THR A 1095 -154.99 86.36 -32.67
C THR A 1095 -153.63 87.04 -32.60
N LEU A 1096 -153.49 88.01 -31.68
CA LEU A 1096 -152.24 88.72 -31.45
C LEU A 1096 -151.18 87.79 -30.84
N GLY A 1097 -149.96 87.85 -31.36
CA GLY A 1097 -148.85 87.02 -30.90
C GLY A 1097 -147.82 86.70 -31.98
N THR A 1098 -146.74 86.06 -31.55
CA THR A 1098 -145.64 85.66 -32.42
C THR A 1098 -145.76 84.19 -32.83
N GLN A 1099 -145.63 83.92 -34.12
CA GLN A 1099 -145.65 82.58 -34.73
C GLN A 1099 -144.36 82.37 -35.55
N THR A 1100 -144.03 81.15 -35.96
CA THR A 1100 -142.76 80.86 -36.69
C THR A 1100 -143.00 79.86 -37.82
N VAL A 1101 -142.28 80.04 -38.93
CA VAL A 1101 -142.18 79.12 -40.08
C VAL A 1101 -140.73 78.65 -40.21
N THR A 1102 -140.50 77.35 -40.36
CA THR A 1102 -139.19 76.69 -40.49
C THR A 1102 -138.98 76.20 -41.93
N TYR A 1103 -137.78 76.38 -42.48
CA TYR A 1103 -137.35 75.91 -43.81
C TYR A 1103 -136.14 74.99 -43.71
N THR A 1104 -136.12 73.90 -44.50
CA THR A 1104 -135.04 72.88 -44.50
C THR A 1104 -134.53 72.63 -45.93
N ALA A 1105 -133.21 72.50 -46.11
CA ALA A 1105 -132.52 72.21 -47.37
C ALA A 1105 -131.49 71.08 -47.21
N THR A 1106 -131.40 70.19 -48.20
CA THR A 1106 -130.55 68.98 -48.20
C THR A 1106 -129.78 68.86 -49.52
N ASP A 1107 -128.49 68.47 -49.46
CA ASP A 1107 -127.59 68.26 -50.62
C ASP A 1107 -127.56 66.81 -51.14
N SER A 1108 -126.77 66.53 -52.19
CA SER A 1108 -126.66 65.20 -52.81
C SER A 1108 -125.89 64.17 -51.99
N GLN A 1109 -125.18 64.63 -50.95
CA GLN A 1109 -124.43 63.83 -49.99
C GLN A 1109 -125.21 63.68 -48.66
N ASP A 1110 -126.51 64.01 -48.68
CA ASP A 1110 -127.45 63.96 -47.54
C ASP A 1110 -127.09 64.89 -46.37
N ASN A 1111 -126.26 65.92 -46.57
CA ASN A 1111 -126.03 66.93 -45.55
C ASN A 1111 -127.20 67.93 -45.51
N ILE A 1112 -127.63 68.36 -44.30
CA ILE A 1112 -128.87 69.12 -44.08
C ILE A 1112 -128.62 70.44 -43.32
N THR A 1113 -129.34 71.51 -43.68
CA THR A 1113 -129.38 72.80 -42.96
C THR A 1113 -130.83 73.29 -42.78
N GLU A 1114 -131.13 74.03 -41.71
CA GLU A 1114 -132.46 74.60 -41.39
C GLU A 1114 -132.41 76.11 -41.07
N ALA A 1115 -133.49 76.85 -41.34
CA ALA A 1115 -133.64 78.28 -41.02
C ALA A 1115 -135.11 78.67 -40.70
N ASN A 1116 -135.33 79.67 -39.83
CA ASN A 1116 -136.67 80.04 -39.34
C ASN A 1116 -137.05 81.50 -39.67
N ARG A 1117 -138.33 81.75 -40.00
CA ARG A 1117 -138.98 83.07 -40.04
C ARG A 1117 -139.97 83.24 -38.91
N THR A 1118 -139.81 84.29 -38.13
CA THR A 1118 -140.75 84.73 -37.10
C THR A 1118 -141.81 85.66 -37.70
N VAL A 1119 -143.08 85.50 -37.33
CA VAL A 1119 -144.23 86.30 -37.79
C VAL A 1119 -144.93 86.89 -36.57
N ASN A 1120 -144.91 88.20 -36.41
CA ASN A 1120 -145.56 88.91 -35.30
C ASN A 1120 -146.91 89.45 -35.76
N VAL A 1121 -147.99 88.91 -35.22
CA VAL A 1121 -149.35 89.42 -35.42
C VAL A 1121 -149.64 90.46 -34.34
N VAL A 1122 -149.83 91.71 -34.75
CA VAL A 1122 -150.00 92.88 -33.87
C VAL A 1122 -151.26 93.67 -34.29
N ASP A 1123 -151.83 94.46 -33.39
CA ASP A 1123 -152.95 95.41 -33.65
C ASP A 1123 -152.35 96.82 -33.59
N THR A 1124 -152.33 97.56 -34.70
CA THR A 1124 -151.69 98.89 -34.83
C THR A 1124 -152.62 100.01 -35.28
#